data_AF-A0A7Y6Y9G4-F1
#
_entry.id   AF-A0A7Y6Y9G4-F1
#
_cell.length_a   1.000
_cell.length_b   1.000
_cell.length_c   1.000
_cell.angle_alpha   90.00
_cell.angle_beta   90.00
_cell.angle_gamma   90.00
#
_symmetry.space_group_name_H-M   'P 1'
#
loop_
_entity.id
_entity.type
_entity.pdbx_description
1 polymer ?
#
loop_
_entity_poly.entity_id
_entity_poly.type
_entity_poly.pdbx_seq_one_letter_code
_entity_poly.pdbx_strand_id
1 'polypeptide(L)'
;MAGFNTAVTGLKSASTMLDVTGNNIANSSTTGFKSSRTEFADIYATSVVGAGSSNSPGSGVTVSDISQDFSAGTIEFTNNNLDLAINGSGFFQLDDGNGTTTFTRAGAFELDKDGNIVSKNGKYLQGYGLDAQGNILPVQNLAVNQKESAPKPTELIDLSFNIDAAKDPSLLARTFDRDNPASFTYSTTIETVDSLGEPQLLRFYMVEQAPVREVYNYDLSSLISAASSTGSVAISDLTDFGTAFPNGDTEAGTPVEDTKLTFSLRAADGTNPLATLAENVVVAPTISLNSRTSVSMDLASIDPFLNAPTNDGTGTLAAGETLEIGGLTYTATGGENAATVAAAFAALDPLEAANGLLSAPFSGALDTALAGSFVDSGSGTLLFTHSNAETALDVIYTDTVLASTTTPFDSGTVPGASYESTEITLETLPAGETLEINGLKYTATVANDPSVLAEQFADYLQDPSSFNATLGSFDGGWESGFTLVKQVSDSGAGTGTLYVQADIDGNTPLDVDVNVTGTSELNLSDLAASLDATPVSQRADAIAQAINDALGAPEGNDFVAVSRDETTGYYTLSLLAPELVNSGTSFTIDASGDGATNAASLFGFTSGTAVEPSLEPLSISTYELSFDDLLNLEDNLITSPINAANFTTLDDRIDLSTMSYDTKTGILSFELFSEATQAGDVVVQGAGPTSTEVSLVGGAPDERPANEVNTLQIDDTSAAFDIVNPILSTIPVLVEPIELTIGGVPIQLQRGLSASQIGSIIEGNEDEIITKNPNIESVTYNRDTSEVDVVWKAEAGNVETISVSSNSALTGGFGPFTPADGGGIAVEVVNGDASFLGQYRFYAFLNDEKSPLDIGKLLDPGETAGKETEGGPIMIGFDTTSGFLNFVNGESVPFGADAPSIQILGADPTNSTDKLADNDVDNKPGIQLNLTGSTQYAADSIVKAASQDGYPKGDLIGVSFAETGEMVAAFSNGQRQNLGLVAIANFENQSGLQPAGDTEWIATLASGTAVINPPGAGLNGSLRSAALESSNVDLSAELVKLIEAQRNFQANSKTLETMNTVTQAILQI
;
A
#
# COMPACT_ATOMS: atom_id res chain seq x y z
N MET A 1 -37.56 -86.47 -64.26
CA MET A 1 -36.22 -86.24 -63.68
C MET A 1 -36.22 -85.28 -62.48
N ALA A 2 -37.37 -85.00 -61.82
CA ALA A 2 -37.42 -84.08 -60.68
C ALA A 2 -36.57 -84.52 -59.47
N GLY A 3 -36.55 -85.82 -59.15
CA GLY A 3 -35.77 -86.36 -58.01
C GLY A 3 -34.25 -86.22 -58.14
N PHE A 4 -33.71 -86.09 -59.37
CA PHE A 4 -32.28 -85.82 -59.57
C PHE A 4 -31.93 -84.39 -59.16
N ASN A 5 -32.69 -83.40 -59.62
CA ASN A 5 -32.48 -81.99 -59.25
C ASN A 5 -32.70 -81.74 -57.75
N THR A 6 -33.70 -82.38 -57.14
CA THR A 6 -33.92 -82.34 -55.69
C THR A 6 -32.72 -82.89 -54.91
N ALA A 7 -32.15 -84.01 -55.35
CA ALA A 7 -30.98 -84.61 -54.68
C ALA A 7 -29.69 -83.81 -54.92
N VAL A 8 -29.48 -83.20 -56.10
CA VAL A 8 -28.33 -82.32 -56.37
C VAL A 8 -28.39 -81.04 -55.53
N THR A 9 -29.57 -80.40 -55.45
CA THR A 9 -29.76 -79.16 -54.68
C THR A 9 -29.67 -79.41 -53.17
N GLY A 10 -30.20 -80.54 -52.69
CA GLY A 10 -29.99 -81.03 -51.32
C GLY A 10 -28.53 -81.37 -51.00
N LEU A 11 -27.78 -81.98 -51.93
CA LEU A 11 -26.36 -82.28 -51.75
C LEU A 11 -25.53 -80.99 -51.65
N LYS A 12 -25.77 -80.02 -52.53
CA LYS A 12 -25.09 -78.73 -52.52
C LYS A 12 -25.36 -77.97 -51.22
N SER A 13 -26.61 -77.93 -50.78
CA SER A 13 -27.00 -77.26 -49.54
C SER A 13 -26.43 -77.95 -48.29
N ALA A 14 -26.38 -79.29 -48.28
CA ALA A 14 -25.71 -80.05 -47.22
C ALA A 14 -24.20 -79.82 -47.19
N SER A 15 -23.54 -79.65 -48.34
CA SER A 15 -22.12 -79.28 -48.40
C SER A 15 -21.87 -77.91 -47.78
N THR A 16 -22.67 -76.90 -48.13
CA THR A 16 -22.53 -75.57 -47.52
C THR A 16 -22.80 -75.60 -46.00
N MET A 17 -23.77 -76.41 -45.55
CA MET A 17 -24.00 -76.60 -44.12
C MET A 17 -22.80 -77.25 -43.42
N LEU A 18 -22.16 -78.24 -44.05
CA LEU A 18 -20.92 -78.84 -43.54
C LEU A 18 -19.79 -77.82 -43.43
N ASP A 19 -19.63 -76.97 -44.45
CA ASP A 19 -18.58 -75.96 -44.47
C ASP A 19 -18.79 -74.92 -43.37
N VAL A 20 -20.02 -74.44 -43.19
CA VAL A 20 -20.38 -73.46 -42.14
C VAL A 20 -20.22 -74.05 -40.74
N THR A 21 -20.75 -75.25 -40.49
CA THR A 21 -20.59 -75.92 -39.19
C THR A 21 -19.13 -76.27 -38.91
N GLY A 22 -18.38 -76.72 -39.92
CA GLY A 22 -16.94 -76.95 -39.81
C GLY A 22 -16.17 -75.68 -39.43
N ASN A 23 -16.52 -74.55 -40.03
CA ASN A 23 -15.94 -73.25 -39.70
C ASN A 23 -16.27 -72.78 -38.28
N ASN A 24 -17.52 -72.99 -37.81
CA ASN A 24 -17.90 -72.69 -36.43
C ASN A 24 -17.09 -73.50 -35.43
N ILE A 25 -16.96 -74.81 -35.66
CA ILE A 25 -16.18 -75.72 -34.79
C ILE A 25 -14.70 -75.30 -34.78
N ALA A 26 -14.14 -74.95 -35.94
CA ALA A 26 -12.74 -74.52 -36.04
C ALA A 26 -12.46 -73.23 -35.25
N ASN A 27 -13.45 -72.34 -35.14
CA ASN A 27 -13.33 -71.05 -34.45
C ASN A 27 -14.02 -71.02 -33.07
N SER A 28 -14.32 -72.17 -32.46
CA SER A 28 -14.95 -72.21 -31.14
C SER A 28 -14.08 -71.62 -30.02
N SER A 29 -12.77 -71.52 -30.23
CA SER A 29 -11.81 -70.94 -29.28
C SER A 29 -11.30 -69.56 -29.69
N THR A 30 -11.79 -69.03 -30.81
CA THR A 30 -11.41 -67.69 -31.29
C THR A 30 -12.21 -66.65 -30.51
N THR A 31 -11.52 -65.75 -29.82
CA THR A 31 -12.12 -64.61 -29.11
C THR A 31 -12.93 -63.74 -30.06
N GLY A 32 -14.14 -63.34 -29.66
CA GLY A 32 -15.02 -62.47 -30.44
C GLY A 32 -15.69 -63.14 -31.65
N PHE A 33 -15.49 -64.44 -31.87
CA PHE A 33 -16.10 -65.14 -33.00
C PHE A 33 -17.61 -65.28 -32.86
N LYS A 34 -18.32 -65.05 -33.97
CA LYS A 34 -19.78 -65.18 -34.09
C LYS A 34 -20.13 -66.33 -35.02
N SER A 35 -20.87 -67.29 -34.49
CA SER A 35 -21.32 -68.47 -35.21
C SER A 35 -22.17 -68.09 -36.41
N SER A 36 -22.03 -68.86 -37.48
CA SER A 36 -22.83 -68.69 -38.70
C SER A 36 -23.81 -69.85 -38.83
N ARG A 37 -24.99 -69.59 -39.38
CA ARG A 37 -25.97 -70.63 -39.71
C ARG A 37 -26.38 -70.55 -41.18
N THR A 38 -26.56 -71.71 -41.79
CA THR A 38 -27.08 -71.83 -43.15
C THR A 38 -28.61 -71.72 -43.10
N GLU A 39 -29.19 -70.77 -43.83
CA GLU A 39 -30.63 -70.64 -43.95
C GLU A 39 -31.10 -71.25 -45.27
N PHE A 40 -32.11 -72.12 -45.20
CA PHE A 40 -32.61 -72.87 -46.34
C PHE A 40 -33.93 -72.29 -46.85
N ALA A 41 -34.08 -72.20 -48.17
CA ALA A 41 -35.32 -71.88 -48.84
C ALA A 41 -35.71 -73.00 -49.80
N ASP A 42 -37.02 -73.22 -49.97
CA ASP A 42 -37.51 -74.18 -50.96
C ASP A 42 -37.38 -73.61 -52.38
N ILE A 43 -37.14 -74.50 -53.33
CA ILE A 43 -37.20 -74.13 -54.75
C ILE A 43 -38.62 -74.43 -55.23
N TYR A 44 -39.44 -73.40 -55.41
CA TYR A 44 -40.78 -73.55 -56.00
C TYR A 44 -40.69 -73.58 -57.52
N ALA A 45 -41.17 -74.66 -58.14
CA ALA A 45 -41.38 -74.70 -59.58
C ALA A 45 -42.64 -73.88 -59.90
N THR A 46 -42.51 -72.82 -60.68
CA THR A 46 -43.67 -72.09 -61.24
C THR A 46 -44.48 -73.05 -62.11
N SER A 47 -45.58 -73.56 -61.56
CA SER A 47 -46.57 -74.30 -62.35
C SER A 47 -47.14 -73.35 -63.39
N VAL A 48 -47.12 -73.79 -64.65
CA VAL A 48 -47.77 -73.11 -65.78
C VAL A 48 -49.21 -72.75 -65.41
N VAL A 49 -49.59 -71.51 -65.73
CA VAL A 49 -50.91 -70.90 -65.48
C VAL A 49 -52.04 -71.77 -66.04
N GLY A 50 -53.03 -72.10 -65.21
CA GLY A 50 -54.35 -72.55 -65.66
C GLY A 50 -54.71 -74.03 -65.47
N ALA A 51 -54.58 -74.59 -64.26
CA ALA A 51 -55.44 -75.64 -63.72
C ALA A 51 -55.09 -75.85 -62.23
N GLY A 52 -56.08 -75.80 -61.33
CA GLY A 52 -55.89 -75.87 -59.87
C GLY A 52 -55.38 -77.21 -59.35
N SER A 53 -54.12 -77.54 -59.62
CA SER A 53 -53.41 -78.66 -58.97
C SER A 53 -52.63 -78.15 -57.77
N SER A 54 -53.14 -78.42 -56.57
CA SER A 54 -52.45 -78.24 -55.29
C SER A 54 -51.37 -79.32 -55.01
N ASN A 55 -51.08 -80.20 -55.98
CA ASN A 55 -50.12 -81.30 -55.85
C ASN A 55 -48.88 -81.12 -56.76
N SER A 56 -48.13 -80.02 -56.58
CA SER A 56 -46.81 -79.87 -57.21
C SER A 56 -45.71 -80.33 -56.23
N PRO A 57 -44.97 -81.42 -56.50
CA PRO A 57 -43.82 -81.81 -55.69
C PRO A 57 -42.76 -80.70 -55.71
N GLY A 58 -42.22 -80.33 -54.53
CA GLY A 58 -41.17 -79.30 -54.42
C GLY A 58 -39.92 -79.62 -55.26
N SER A 59 -39.24 -78.59 -55.78
CA SER A 59 -38.08 -78.74 -56.68
C SER A 59 -36.72 -78.87 -55.98
N GLY A 60 -36.73 -79.01 -54.65
CA GLY A 60 -35.52 -79.12 -53.83
C GLY A 60 -35.34 -77.94 -52.89
N VAL A 61 -34.11 -77.77 -52.42
CA VAL A 61 -33.73 -76.77 -51.41
C VAL A 61 -32.50 -76.02 -51.88
N THR A 62 -32.48 -74.71 -51.66
CA THR A 62 -31.27 -73.89 -51.83
C THR A 62 -30.88 -73.26 -50.51
N VAL A 63 -29.61 -72.91 -50.38
CA VAL A 63 -29.18 -71.97 -49.35
C VAL A 63 -29.66 -70.59 -49.77
N SER A 64 -30.47 -69.95 -48.92
CA SER A 64 -30.96 -68.59 -49.10
C SER A 64 -29.93 -67.59 -48.60
N ASP A 65 -29.30 -67.87 -47.45
CA ASP A 65 -28.32 -67.01 -46.82
C ASP A 65 -27.39 -67.79 -45.87
N ILE A 66 -26.25 -67.19 -45.52
CA ILE A 66 -25.40 -67.61 -44.40
C ILE A 66 -25.43 -66.48 -43.38
N SER A 67 -26.38 -66.56 -42.45
CA SER A 67 -26.61 -65.51 -41.47
C SER A 67 -25.70 -65.70 -40.26
N GLN A 68 -25.10 -64.61 -39.77
CA GLN A 68 -24.35 -64.62 -38.52
C GLN A 68 -25.28 -64.46 -37.30
N ASP A 69 -24.92 -65.12 -36.22
CA ASP A 69 -25.55 -64.98 -34.92
C ASP A 69 -24.69 -64.07 -34.02
N PHE A 70 -25.17 -62.84 -33.78
CA PHE A 70 -24.49 -61.83 -32.96
C PHE A 70 -24.81 -61.92 -31.46
N SER A 71 -25.44 -63.00 -31.00
CA SER A 71 -25.60 -63.25 -29.56
C SER A 71 -24.25 -63.21 -28.83
N ALA A 72 -24.26 -62.70 -27.59
CA ALA A 72 -23.05 -62.53 -26.79
C ALA A 72 -22.45 -63.90 -26.41
N GLY A 73 -21.12 -63.97 -26.45
CA GLY A 73 -20.37 -65.10 -25.88
C GLY A 73 -20.22 -65.00 -24.36
N THR A 74 -19.54 -65.98 -23.77
CA THR A 74 -19.17 -65.90 -22.34
C THR A 74 -18.01 -64.92 -22.16
N ILE A 75 -18.05 -64.08 -21.14
CA ILE A 75 -16.93 -63.19 -20.81
C ILE A 75 -15.95 -63.91 -19.89
N GLU A 76 -14.68 -63.96 -20.29
CA GLU A 76 -13.57 -64.54 -19.54
C GLU A 76 -12.63 -63.45 -19.03
N PHE A 77 -12.32 -63.46 -17.74
CA PHE A 77 -11.39 -62.50 -17.14
C PHE A 77 -9.94 -62.85 -17.45
N THR A 78 -9.13 -61.83 -17.70
CA THR A 78 -7.70 -61.94 -17.97
C THR A 78 -6.90 -61.11 -16.95
N ASN A 79 -5.57 -61.14 -17.05
CA ASN A 79 -4.68 -60.32 -16.20
C ASN A 79 -4.16 -59.08 -16.93
N ASN A 80 -4.68 -58.77 -18.13
CA ASN A 80 -4.22 -57.65 -18.96
C ASN A 80 -5.33 -56.60 -19.10
N ASN A 81 -5.11 -55.39 -18.61
CA ASN A 81 -6.11 -54.33 -18.62
C ASN A 81 -6.55 -53.87 -20.02
N LEU A 82 -5.70 -54.08 -21.04
CA LEU A 82 -6.01 -53.77 -22.44
C LEU A 82 -6.89 -54.82 -23.12
N ASP A 83 -7.14 -55.95 -22.45
CA ASP A 83 -8.16 -56.89 -22.90
C ASP A 83 -9.55 -56.35 -22.52
N LEU A 84 -10.36 -56.09 -23.54
CA LEU A 84 -11.67 -55.47 -23.41
C LEU A 84 -12.78 -56.40 -23.89
N ALA A 85 -13.90 -56.40 -23.17
CA ALA A 85 -15.11 -57.11 -23.58
C ALA A 85 -16.33 -56.18 -23.50
N ILE A 86 -17.22 -56.29 -24.49
CA ILE A 86 -18.49 -55.56 -24.50
C ILE A 86 -19.57 -56.45 -23.89
N ASN A 87 -20.11 -56.04 -22.75
CA ASN A 87 -21.25 -56.69 -22.12
C ASN A 87 -22.55 -56.07 -22.61
N GLY A 88 -23.20 -56.72 -23.57
CA GLY A 88 -24.41 -56.23 -24.24
C GLY A 88 -24.20 -56.07 -25.74
N SER A 89 -24.95 -55.15 -26.36
CA SER A 89 -24.92 -54.91 -27.81
C SER A 89 -23.82 -53.93 -28.23
N GLY A 90 -23.26 -54.10 -29.42
CA GLY A 90 -22.29 -53.16 -29.99
C GLY A 90 -20.98 -53.84 -30.42
N PHE A 91 -20.12 -53.06 -31.08
CA PHE A 91 -18.85 -53.48 -31.64
C PHE A 91 -17.77 -52.44 -31.36
N PHE A 92 -16.54 -52.88 -31.15
CA PHE A 92 -15.38 -51.99 -31.22
C PHE A 92 -15.19 -51.55 -32.66
N GLN A 93 -14.92 -50.26 -32.87
CA GLN A 93 -14.55 -49.73 -34.16
C GLN A 93 -13.03 -49.68 -34.28
N LEU A 94 -12.50 -50.20 -35.37
CA LEU A 94 -11.08 -50.21 -35.71
C LEU A 94 -10.84 -49.45 -37.01
N ASP A 95 -9.70 -48.79 -37.13
CA ASP A 95 -9.21 -48.14 -38.35
C ASP A 95 -7.94 -48.84 -38.87
N ASP A 96 -7.83 -49.03 -40.17
CA ASP A 96 -6.69 -49.70 -40.82
C ASP A 96 -5.49 -48.77 -41.10
N GLY A 97 -5.55 -47.51 -40.66
CA GLY A 97 -4.55 -46.47 -40.95
C GLY A 97 -4.67 -45.84 -42.33
N ASN A 98 -5.55 -46.37 -43.21
CA ASN A 98 -5.84 -45.85 -44.54
C ASN A 98 -7.25 -45.24 -44.63
N GLY A 99 -7.94 -45.08 -43.49
CA GLY A 99 -9.29 -44.54 -43.38
C GLY A 99 -10.40 -45.56 -43.62
N THR A 100 -10.09 -46.87 -43.69
CA THR A 100 -11.10 -47.92 -43.75
C THR A 100 -11.44 -48.39 -42.35
N THR A 101 -12.71 -48.21 -41.97
CA THR A 101 -13.20 -48.66 -40.67
C THR A 101 -13.76 -50.08 -40.72
N THR A 102 -13.38 -50.89 -39.74
CA THR A 102 -13.89 -52.24 -39.52
C THR A 102 -14.40 -52.38 -38.10
N PHE A 103 -15.38 -53.25 -37.88
CA PHE A 103 -16.04 -53.44 -36.59
C PHE A 103 -15.72 -54.83 -36.06
N THR A 104 -15.44 -54.98 -34.77
CA THR A 104 -15.13 -56.29 -34.17
C THR A 104 -15.73 -56.45 -32.78
N ARG A 105 -15.83 -57.71 -32.35
CA ARG A 105 -16.12 -58.10 -30.97
C ARG A 105 -14.88 -58.59 -30.23
N ALA A 106 -13.79 -58.87 -30.94
CA ALA A 106 -12.54 -59.25 -30.33
C ALA A 106 -11.90 -58.00 -29.71
N GLY A 107 -11.76 -57.98 -28.38
CA GLY A 107 -11.10 -56.87 -27.68
C GLY A 107 -9.73 -57.22 -27.13
N ALA A 108 -8.99 -58.10 -27.80
CA ALA A 108 -7.59 -58.35 -27.46
C ALA A 108 -6.73 -57.24 -28.09
N PHE A 109 -6.46 -56.19 -27.29
CA PHE A 109 -5.69 -55.03 -27.72
C PHE A 109 -4.32 -54.96 -27.06
N GLU A 110 -3.39 -54.30 -27.73
CA GLU A 110 -2.02 -54.06 -27.30
C GLU A 110 -1.65 -52.60 -27.55
N LEU A 111 -0.63 -52.10 -26.84
CA LEU A 111 -0.11 -50.76 -27.05
C LEU A 111 1.05 -50.82 -28.06
N ASP A 112 0.98 -50.03 -29.13
CA ASP A 112 2.08 -49.91 -30.08
C ASP A 112 3.20 -48.99 -29.57
N LYS A 113 4.30 -48.88 -30.34
CA LYS A 113 5.45 -48.03 -30.01
C LYS A 113 5.13 -46.53 -29.93
N ASP A 114 4.08 -46.10 -30.63
CA ASP A 114 3.65 -44.71 -30.72
C ASP A 114 2.59 -44.38 -29.65
N GLY A 115 2.18 -45.37 -28.85
CA GLY A 115 1.20 -45.24 -27.78
C GLY A 115 -0.24 -45.44 -28.24
N ASN A 116 -0.50 -45.87 -29.48
CA ASN A 116 -1.85 -46.18 -29.91
C ASN A 116 -2.29 -47.55 -29.42
N ILE A 117 -3.58 -47.69 -29.14
CA ILE A 117 -4.16 -48.99 -28.82
C ILE A 117 -4.53 -49.69 -30.13
N VAL A 118 -3.90 -50.83 -30.37
CA VAL A 118 -4.04 -51.58 -31.62
C VAL A 118 -4.55 -52.99 -31.38
N SER A 119 -5.28 -53.55 -32.33
CA SER A 119 -5.60 -54.98 -32.36
C SER A 119 -4.36 -55.80 -32.70
N LYS A 120 -4.43 -57.12 -32.51
CA LYS A 120 -3.36 -58.06 -32.94
C LYS A 120 -3.00 -57.97 -34.43
N ASN A 121 -3.90 -57.44 -35.25
CA ASN A 121 -3.70 -57.24 -36.69
C ASN A 121 -3.14 -55.85 -37.02
N GLY A 122 -2.80 -55.04 -36.01
CA GLY A 122 -2.21 -53.70 -36.16
C GLY A 122 -3.21 -52.59 -36.49
N LYS A 123 -4.52 -52.84 -36.35
CA LYS A 123 -5.56 -51.83 -36.59
C LYS A 123 -5.83 -51.01 -35.34
N TYR A 124 -6.06 -49.71 -35.48
CA TYR A 124 -6.20 -48.77 -34.38
C TYR A 124 -7.60 -48.80 -33.78
N LEU A 125 -7.71 -49.03 -32.47
CA LEU A 125 -8.96 -48.88 -31.74
C LEU A 125 -9.41 -47.42 -31.78
N GLN A 126 -10.64 -47.20 -32.20
CA GLN A 126 -11.24 -45.86 -32.25
C GLN A 126 -11.87 -45.48 -30.90
N GLY A 127 -11.78 -44.20 -30.59
CA GLY A 127 -12.34 -43.63 -29.38
C GLY A 127 -12.52 -42.12 -29.51
N TYR A 128 -13.11 -41.53 -28.49
CA TYR A 128 -13.15 -40.09 -28.33
C TYR A 128 -11.93 -39.65 -27.53
N GLY A 129 -11.08 -38.80 -28.11
CA GLY A 129 -10.04 -38.12 -27.35
C GLY A 129 -10.63 -37.07 -26.41
N LEU A 130 -9.81 -36.54 -25.51
CA LEU A 130 -10.14 -35.34 -24.73
C LEU A 130 -9.21 -34.20 -25.13
N ASP A 131 -9.74 -32.98 -25.23
CA ASP A 131 -8.92 -31.78 -25.32
C ASP A 131 -8.33 -31.39 -23.95
N ALA A 132 -7.50 -30.34 -23.91
CA ALA A 132 -6.87 -29.87 -22.67
C ALA A 132 -7.87 -29.38 -21.61
N GLN A 133 -9.12 -29.09 -22.01
CA GLN A 133 -10.21 -28.67 -21.14
C GLN A 133 -11.11 -29.84 -20.74
N GLY A 134 -10.80 -31.08 -21.16
CA GLY A 134 -11.59 -32.27 -20.87
C GLY A 134 -12.84 -32.44 -21.73
N ASN A 135 -12.99 -31.68 -22.82
CA ASN A 135 -14.10 -31.88 -23.75
C ASN A 135 -13.84 -33.06 -24.68
N ILE A 136 -14.92 -33.77 -25.02
CA ILE A 136 -14.89 -34.92 -25.90
C ILE A 136 -14.62 -34.47 -27.34
N LEU A 137 -13.50 -34.93 -27.90
CA LEU A 137 -13.12 -34.73 -29.31
C LEU A 137 -13.89 -35.69 -30.24
N PRO A 138 -13.99 -35.38 -31.55
CA PRO A 138 -14.48 -36.34 -32.53
C PRO A 138 -13.74 -37.68 -32.48
N VAL A 139 -14.39 -38.73 -32.98
CA VAL A 139 -13.81 -40.09 -32.99
C VAL A 139 -12.49 -40.10 -33.76
N GLN A 140 -11.45 -40.64 -33.12
CA GLN A 140 -10.09 -40.75 -33.63
C GLN A 140 -9.41 -42.01 -33.06
N ASN A 141 -8.17 -42.27 -33.47
CA ASN A 141 -7.36 -43.34 -32.87
C ASN A 141 -7.17 -43.07 -31.37
N LEU A 142 -7.52 -44.04 -30.54
CA LEU A 142 -7.33 -43.96 -29.11
C LEU A 142 -5.86 -44.22 -28.78
N ALA A 143 -5.24 -43.26 -28.08
CA ALA A 143 -3.81 -43.29 -27.80
C ALA A 143 -3.53 -42.86 -26.36
N VAL A 144 -2.49 -43.46 -25.80
CA VAL A 144 -1.85 -43.10 -24.53
C VAL A 144 -0.74 -42.10 -24.86
N ASN A 145 -1.13 -40.85 -25.07
CA ASN A 145 -0.23 -39.75 -25.42
C ASN A 145 0.60 -39.25 -24.23
N GLN A 146 0.07 -39.38 -23.00
CA GLN A 146 0.72 -38.94 -21.78
C GLN A 146 1.48 -40.09 -21.13
N LYS A 147 2.79 -40.13 -21.38
CA LYS A 147 3.72 -41.08 -20.74
C LYS A 147 4.17 -40.64 -19.35
N GLU A 148 4.00 -39.35 -19.07
CA GLU A 148 4.39 -38.71 -17.83
C GLU A 148 3.28 -37.74 -17.45
N SER A 149 3.00 -37.66 -16.16
CA SER A 149 2.21 -36.59 -15.56
C SER A 149 3.21 -35.48 -15.21
N ALA A 150 2.97 -34.28 -15.76
CA ALA A 150 3.73 -33.10 -15.38
C ALA A 150 3.59 -32.86 -13.87
N PRO A 151 4.61 -32.29 -13.21
CA PRO A 151 4.46 -31.85 -11.83
C PRO A 151 3.39 -30.77 -11.75
N LYS A 152 2.73 -30.70 -10.59
CA LYS A 152 1.86 -29.59 -10.25
C LYS A 152 2.46 -28.90 -9.02
N PRO A 153 2.81 -27.61 -9.10
CA PRO A 153 3.25 -26.87 -7.92
C PRO A 153 2.12 -26.84 -6.87
N THR A 154 2.49 -26.71 -5.61
CA THR A 154 1.52 -26.47 -4.54
C THR A 154 0.91 -25.09 -4.72
N GLU A 155 -0.42 -25.02 -4.78
CA GLU A 155 -1.18 -23.77 -4.88
C GLU A 155 -2.02 -23.53 -3.61
N LEU A 156 -2.38 -24.61 -2.89
CA LEU A 156 -3.21 -24.56 -1.70
C LEU A 156 -2.58 -25.37 -0.55
N ILE A 157 -2.62 -24.81 0.66
CA ILE A 157 -2.28 -25.45 1.92
C ILE A 157 -3.45 -25.27 2.89
N ASP A 158 -4.01 -26.37 3.37
CA ASP A 158 -4.91 -26.37 4.52
C ASP A 158 -4.12 -26.80 5.75
N LEU A 159 -4.00 -25.91 6.74
CA LEU A 159 -3.29 -26.15 7.99
C LEU A 159 -4.19 -25.79 9.18
N SER A 160 -4.44 -26.76 10.06
CA SER A 160 -5.06 -26.49 11.35
C SER A 160 -4.26 -27.11 12.48
N PHE A 161 -4.19 -26.41 13.61
CA PHE A 161 -3.39 -26.81 14.76
C PHE A 161 -4.08 -26.48 16.08
N ASN A 162 -3.60 -27.09 17.16
CA ASN A 162 -3.85 -26.66 18.53
C ASN A 162 -2.57 -26.05 19.10
N ILE A 163 -2.64 -24.88 19.73
CA ILE A 163 -1.56 -24.33 20.56
C ILE A 163 -1.90 -24.53 22.04
N ASP A 164 -0.88 -24.80 22.85
CA ASP A 164 -1.05 -25.02 24.29
C ASP A 164 -1.19 -23.69 25.03
N ALA A 165 -2.40 -23.39 25.48
CA ALA A 165 -2.72 -22.18 26.24
C ALA A 165 -2.15 -22.17 27.67
N ALA A 166 -1.62 -23.29 28.17
CA ALA A 166 -1.09 -23.37 29.54
C ALA A 166 0.40 -22.99 29.64
N LYS A 167 1.06 -22.72 28.51
CA LYS A 167 2.45 -22.25 28.51
C LYS A 167 2.52 -20.80 28.95
N ASP A 168 3.54 -20.49 29.74
CA ASP A 168 3.79 -19.13 30.23
C ASP A 168 4.59 -18.33 29.18
N PRO A 169 3.99 -17.29 28.57
CA PRO A 169 4.67 -16.50 27.54
C PRO A 169 5.81 -15.64 28.09
N SER A 170 5.86 -15.37 29.40
CA SER A 170 6.95 -14.59 30.03
C SER A 170 8.31 -15.30 29.98
N LEU A 171 8.31 -16.62 29.74
CA LEU A 171 9.51 -17.44 29.63
C LEU A 171 10.12 -17.44 28.21
N LEU A 172 9.43 -16.85 27.23
CA LEU A 172 9.93 -16.76 25.86
C LEU A 172 11.08 -15.77 25.77
N ALA A 173 12.09 -16.12 24.97
CA ALA A 173 13.13 -15.16 24.61
C ALA A 173 12.48 -13.99 23.85
N ARG A 174 12.80 -12.76 24.26
CA ARG A 174 12.18 -11.54 23.73
C ARG A 174 12.26 -11.50 22.20
N THR A 175 13.46 -11.63 21.63
CA THR A 175 13.64 -11.60 20.17
C THR A 175 13.40 -12.97 19.57
N PHE A 176 12.59 -13.02 18.51
CA PHE A 176 12.40 -14.24 17.74
C PHE A 176 13.69 -14.68 17.02
N ASP A 177 14.09 -15.92 17.25
CA ASP A 177 15.13 -16.63 16.51
C ASP A 177 14.65 -18.05 16.21
N ARG A 178 14.39 -18.34 14.93
CA ARG A 178 13.89 -19.64 14.47
C ARG A 178 14.76 -20.85 14.89
N ASP A 179 16.05 -20.62 15.15
CA ASP A 179 17.02 -21.65 15.53
C ASP A 179 17.09 -21.82 17.06
N ASN A 180 16.43 -20.94 17.82
CA ASN A 180 16.32 -20.97 19.27
C ASN A 180 14.92 -21.43 19.71
N PRO A 181 14.75 -22.67 20.22
CA PRO A 181 13.46 -23.17 20.69
C PRO A 181 12.84 -22.38 21.86
N ALA A 182 13.61 -21.52 22.54
CA ALA A 182 13.10 -20.68 23.60
C ALA A 182 12.40 -19.40 23.08
N SER A 183 12.50 -19.07 21.80
CA SER A 183 11.91 -17.84 21.25
C SER A 183 10.59 -18.04 20.50
N PHE A 184 10.00 -19.24 20.54
CA PHE A 184 8.72 -19.52 19.91
C PHE A 184 7.92 -20.56 20.69
N THR A 185 6.60 -20.49 20.61
CA THR A 185 5.70 -21.37 21.36
C THR A 185 5.55 -22.72 20.69
N TYR A 186 5.42 -22.72 19.36
CA TYR A 186 5.23 -23.90 18.54
C TYR A 186 5.77 -23.69 17.12
N SER A 187 6.16 -24.77 16.47
CA SER A 187 6.50 -24.76 15.05
C SER A 187 6.04 -26.05 14.38
N THR A 188 5.77 -25.96 13.08
CA THR A 188 5.40 -27.11 12.26
C THR A 188 5.98 -26.98 10.86
N THR A 189 6.01 -28.08 10.10
CA THR A 189 6.60 -28.13 8.76
C THR A 189 5.68 -28.88 7.82
N ILE A 190 5.48 -28.32 6.63
CA ILE A 190 4.73 -28.91 5.53
C ILE A 190 5.67 -29.03 4.33
N GLU A 191 5.65 -30.19 3.68
CA GLU A 191 6.35 -30.40 2.42
C GLU A 191 5.43 -29.94 1.27
N THR A 192 5.91 -29.00 0.46
CA THR A 192 5.29 -28.50 -0.76
C THR A 192 6.10 -28.93 -1.98
N VAL A 193 5.58 -28.67 -3.18
CA VAL A 193 6.21 -29.00 -4.44
C VAL A 193 6.32 -27.74 -5.28
N ASP A 194 7.49 -27.48 -5.86
CA ASP A 194 7.71 -26.35 -6.77
C ASP A 194 7.25 -26.63 -8.20
N SER A 195 7.32 -25.61 -9.07
CA SER A 195 6.90 -25.71 -10.48
C SER A 195 7.68 -26.75 -11.30
N LEU A 196 8.89 -27.12 -10.86
CA LEU A 196 9.72 -28.15 -11.50
C LEU A 196 9.49 -29.54 -10.90
N GLY A 197 8.72 -29.65 -9.82
CA GLY A 197 8.38 -30.90 -9.15
C GLY A 197 9.35 -31.30 -8.03
N GLU A 198 10.25 -30.42 -7.60
CA GLU A 198 11.12 -30.67 -6.45
C GLU A 198 10.39 -30.35 -5.13
N PRO A 199 10.57 -31.17 -4.08
CA PRO A 199 9.96 -30.92 -2.79
C PRO A 199 10.66 -29.76 -2.06
N GLN A 200 9.86 -28.85 -1.51
CA GLN A 200 10.29 -27.73 -0.68
C GLN A 200 9.68 -27.85 0.71
N LEU A 201 10.36 -27.38 1.75
CA LEU A 201 9.87 -27.44 3.13
C LEU A 201 9.41 -26.04 3.58
N LEU A 202 8.12 -25.84 3.78
CA LEU A 202 7.62 -24.66 4.47
C LEU A 202 7.54 -24.90 5.97
N ARG A 203 8.24 -24.08 6.75
CA ARG A 203 8.20 -24.11 8.22
C ARG A 203 7.40 -22.93 8.73
N PHE A 204 6.40 -23.21 9.55
CA PHE A 204 5.57 -22.21 10.22
C PHE A 204 5.96 -22.13 11.69
N TYR A 205 6.12 -20.90 12.19
CA TYR A 205 6.41 -20.63 13.60
C TYR A 205 5.33 -19.76 14.20
N MET A 206 4.89 -20.13 15.41
CA MET A 206 3.93 -19.38 16.20
C MET A 206 4.65 -18.89 17.46
N VAL A 207 4.71 -17.57 17.61
CA VAL A 207 5.38 -16.89 18.72
C VAL A 207 4.31 -16.15 19.50
N GLU A 208 4.06 -16.55 20.73
CA GLU A 208 3.09 -15.86 21.60
C GLU A 208 3.62 -14.49 22.02
N GLN A 209 2.71 -13.53 22.13
CA GLN A 209 3.05 -12.21 22.64
C GLN A 209 3.41 -12.28 24.13
N ALA A 210 4.52 -11.64 24.48
CA ALA A 210 4.93 -11.52 25.88
C ALA A 210 4.14 -10.42 26.59
N PRO A 211 3.93 -10.53 27.92
CA PRO A 211 3.28 -9.50 28.73
C PRO A 211 4.23 -8.30 28.98
N VAL A 212 4.65 -7.63 27.92
CA VAL A 212 5.62 -6.53 27.94
C VAL A 212 5.06 -5.38 27.10
N ARG A 213 5.31 -4.15 27.54
CA ARG A 213 5.06 -2.92 26.79
C ARG A 213 6.38 -2.27 26.40
N GLU A 214 6.41 -1.69 25.21
CA GLU A 214 7.57 -0.96 24.70
C GLU A 214 7.34 0.54 24.84
N VAL A 215 8.28 1.24 25.50
CA VAL A 215 8.26 2.68 25.75
C VAL A 215 9.20 3.35 24.76
N TYR A 216 8.64 4.19 23.90
CA TYR A 216 9.36 4.93 22.87
C TYR A 216 9.61 6.35 23.37
N ASN A 217 10.87 6.75 23.37
CA ASN A 217 11.33 8.08 23.79
C ASN A 217 12.07 8.74 22.62
N TYR A 218 11.53 9.81 22.07
CA TYR A 218 12.14 10.58 20.96
C TYR A 218 12.59 11.95 21.44
N ASP A 219 13.84 12.30 21.15
CA ASP A 219 14.39 13.63 21.44
C ASP A 219 14.10 14.59 20.27
N LEU A 220 13.07 15.42 20.43
CA LEU A 220 12.65 16.42 19.43
C LEU A 220 13.47 17.71 19.51
N SER A 221 14.44 17.83 20.43
CA SER A 221 15.21 19.07 20.62
C SER A 221 16.00 19.50 19.37
N SER A 222 16.38 18.55 18.50
CA SER A 222 17.06 18.82 17.23
C SER A 222 16.16 19.51 16.20
N LEU A 223 14.86 19.22 16.21
CA LEU A 223 13.86 19.86 15.36
C LEU A 223 13.50 21.25 15.91
N ILE A 224 13.47 21.39 17.23
CA ILE A 224 13.16 22.64 17.94
C ILE A 224 14.34 23.63 17.88
N SER A 225 15.58 23.14 17.90
CA SER A 225 16.80 23.97 17.87
C SER A 225 17.13 24.52 16.47
N ALA A 226 16.65 23.91 15.39
CA ALA A 226 16.74 24.46 14.04
C ALA A 226 16.05 25.84 13.92
N ALA A 227 14.99 26.08 14.70
CA ALA A 227 14.23 27.33 14.71
C ALA A 227 14.81 28.44 15.62
N SER A 228 15.80 28.16 16.48
CA SER A 228 16.27 29.10 17.52
C SER A 228 17.63 29.77 17.26
N SER A 229 18.23 29.60 16.07
CA SER A 229 19.54 30.21 15.76
C SER A 229 19.46 31.69 15.33
N THR A 230 19.06 32.58 16.24
CA THR A 230 19.41 34.01 16.12
C THR A 230 20.85 34.23 16.62
N GLY A 231 21.84 33.78 15.84
CA GLY A 231 23.26 33.98 16.10
C GLY A 231 23.90 34.87 15.04
N SER A 232 24.23 36.12 15.39
CA SER A 232 25.04 36.98 14.53
C SER A 232 26.40 36.35 14.27
N VAL A 233 26.66 35.93 13.03
CA VAL A 233 28.00 35.52 12.58
C VAL A 233 28.75 36.78 12.17
N ALA A 234 29.73 37.18 12.99
CA ALA A 234 30.71 38.18 12.62
C ALA A 234 31.63 37.60 11.53
N ILE A 235 31.52 38.09 10.29
CA ILE A 235 32.46 37.79 9.21
C ILE A 235 33.67 38.72 9.39
N SER A 236 34.61 38.33 10.25
CA SER A 236 35.82 39.13 10.55
C SER A 236 37.07 38.70 9.78
N ASP A 237 37.06 37.57 9.08
CA ASP A 237 38.26 37.05 8.40
C ASP A 237 37.91 36.53 7.00
N LEU A 238 37.82 37.46 6.03
CA LEU A 238 37.96 37.12 4.62
C LEU A 238 39.08 37.99 4.01
N THR A 239 40.30 37.78 4.51
CA THR A 239 41.52 38.43 4.03
C THR A 239 42.48 37.43 3.39
N ASP A 240 42.03 36.65 2.39
CA ASP A 240 42.99 36.12 1.40
C ASP A 240 42.31 35.60 0.11
N PHE A 241 42.19 36.47 -0.88
CA PHE A 241 42.10 36.05 -2.30
C PHE A 241 43.33 36.59 -3.03
N GLY A 242 44.50 36.17 -2.57
CA GLY A 242 45.79 36.52 -3.15
C GLY A 242 46.54 35.31 -3.72
N THR A 243 46.48 35.14 -5.05
CA THR A 243 47.52 34.52 -5.89
C THR A 243 47.77 33.00 -5.81
N ALA A 244 47.20 32.23 -6.75
CA ALA A 244 47.88 31.05 -7.33
C ALA A 244 47.16 30.55 -8.60
N PHE A 245 47.54 31.06 -9.77
CA PHE A 245 47.42 30.30 -11.02
C PHE A 245 48.80 29.76 -11.39
N PRO A 246 49.09 28.44 -11.25
CA PRO A 246 50.23 27.84 -11.91
C PRO A 246 49.83 27.49 -13.35
N ASN A 247 50.58 28.06 -14.29
CA ASN A 247 50.62 27.64 -15.68
C ASN A 247 50.90 26.14 -15.82
N GLY A 248 50.25 25.54 -16.81
CA GLY A 248 50.62 24.34 -17.59
C GLY A 248 51.55 23.28 -16.97
N ASP A 249 51.07 22.04 -16.90
CA ASP A 249 51.61 20.97 -17.76
C ASP A 249 50.77 19.69 -17.68
N THR A 250 50.77 18.99 -18.81
CA THR A 250 50.20 17.68 -19.10
C THR A 250 50.78 16.55 -18.25
N GLU A 251 49.94 15.66 -17.71
CA GLU A 251 50.05 14.19 -17.90
C GLU A 251 48.93 13.44 -17.15
N ALA A 252 48.57 12.29 -17.71
CA ALA A 252 47.59 11.36 -17.18
C ALA A 252 48.15 10.57 -15.97
N GLY A 253 47.32 10.33 -14.96
CA GLY A 253 47.62 9.37 -13.90
C GLY A 253 47.04 9.79 -12.55
N THR A 254 46.08 9.02 -12.06
CA THR A 254 45.32 9.19 -10.80
C THR A 254 46.13 9.60 -9.57
N PRO A 255 45.57 10.48 -8.72
CA PRO A 255 45.53 10.26 -7.26
C PRO A 255 44.11 10.55 -6.70
N VAL A 256 43.54 9.65 -5.89
CA VAL A 256 43.52 9.69 -4.41
C VAL A 256 42.89 10.99 -3.86
N GLU A 257 41.77 10.79 -3.16
CA GLU A 257 41.11 11.70 -2.24
C GLU A 257 42.09 12.60 -1.46
N ASP A 258 41.81 13.90 -1.36
CA ASP A 258 41.38 14.51 -0.10
C ASP A 258 41.10 16.01 -0.25
N THR A 259 40.14 16.50 0.54
CA THR A 259 39.87 17.91 0.92
C THR A 259 39.42 18.90 -0.17
N LYS A 260 38.14 18.83 -0.54
CA LYS A 260 37.36 20.05 -0.86
C LYS A 260 36.75 20.59 0.44
N LEU A 261 37.38 21.62 1.00
CA LEU A 261 36.76 22.53 1.96
C LEU A 261 35.73 23.37 1.20
N THR A 262 34.45 23.05 1.41
CA THR A 262 33.32 23.87 0.95
C THR A 262 32.88 24.75 2.12
N PHE A 263 33.00 26.07 1.98
CA PHE A 263 32.31 27.01 2.86
C PHE A 263 31.00 27.42 2.18
N SER A 264 29.90 26.87 2.68
CA SER A 264 28.54 27.36 2.38
C SER A 264 28.07 28.22 3.55
N LEU A 265 27.98 29.53 3.35
CA LEU A 265 27.15 30.39 4.20
C LEU A 265 25.70 30.16 3.77
N ARG A 266 24.97 29.46 4.61
CA ARG A 266 23.55 29.10 4.47
C ARG A 266 22.75 30.01 5.39
N ALA A 267 21.69 30.63 4.88
CA ALA A 267 20.58 31.08 5.73
C ALA A 267 19.62 29.89 5.97
N ALA A 268 18.93 29.89 7.10
CA ALA A 268 18.40 28.70 7.75
C ALA A 268 17.11 28.07 7.17
N ASP A 269 16.60 28.46 6.00
CA ASP A 269 15.35 27.91 5.44
C ASP A 269 15.41 27.53 3.94
N GLY A 270 16.59 27.55 3.33
CA GLY A 270 16.75 26.92 2.01
C GLY A 270 16.02 27.58 0.85
N THR A 271 15.77 28.89 0.86
CA THR A 271 15.73 29.64 -0.41
C THR A 271 16.78 30.74 -0.50
N ASN A 272 17.20 30.99 -1.73
CA ASN A 272 18.12 32.06 -2.13
C ASN A 272 17.65 33.41 -1.53
N PRO A 273 18.51 34.27 -0.93
CA PRO A 273 18.09 35.35 -0.04
C PRO A 273 17.55 36.59 -0.76
N LEU A 274 16.59 36.41 -1.67
CA LEU A 274 15.95 37.48 -2.43
C LEU A 274 14.43 37.27 -2.57
N ALA A 275 13.78 36.60 -1.61
CA ALA A 275 12.34 36.34 -1.65
C ALA A 275 11.68 36.49 -0.28
N THR A 276 11.80 37.64 0.38
CA THR A 276 10.83 38.13 1.39
C THR A 276 11.18 39.54 1.87
N LEU A 277 10.94 40.52 1.00
CA LEU A 277 10.41 41.79 1.48
C LEU A 277 9.06 41.98 0.81
N ALA A 278 8.07 42.24 1.66
CA ALA A 278 6.69 42.66 1.39
C ALA A 278 5.67 41.56 1.07
N GLU A 279 4.87 41.30 2.10
CA GLU A 279 3.42 41.19 2.07
C GLU A 279 2.76 41.97 0.91
N ASN A 280 1.72 41.35 0.33
CA ASN A 280 0.81 41.81 -0.73
C ASN A 280 1.26 41.74 -2.21
N VAL A 281 0.30 41.23 -2.99
CA VAL A 281 0.14 41.20 -4.45
C VAL A 281 0.73 39.97 -5.18
N VAL A 282 -0.20 39.10 -5.56
CA VAL A 282 -0.07 38.11 -6.63
C VAL A 282 0.19 38.87 -7.93
N VAL A 283 1.38 38.71 -8.50
CA VAL A 283 1.75 39.32 -9.78
C VAL A 283 2.36 38.27 -10.70
N ALA A 284 1.66 38.06 -11.82
CA ALA A 284 2.10 37.33 -13.00
C ALA A 284 3.47 37.86 -13.51
N PRO A 285 4.26 37.07 -14.26
CA PRO A 285 5.68 37.35 -14.50
C PRO A 285 5.91 38.73 -15.14
N THR A 286 6.65 39.61 -14.46
CA THR A 286 6.98 40.95 -14.95
C THR A 286 8.40 41.03 -15.51
N ILE A 287 8.55 41.70 -16.66
CA ILE A 287 9.85 42.02 -17.29
C ILE A 287 10.18 43.49 -16.93
N SER A 288 11.27 43.74 -16.20
CA SER A 288 11.78 45.11 -15.94
C SER A 288 12.87 45.52 -16.94
N LEU A 289 12.84 46.78 -17.39
CA LEU A 289 13.83 47.38 -18.29
C LEU A 289 14.64 48.47 -17.57
N ASN A 290 15.98 48.34 -17.58
CA ASN A 290 17.03 49.32 -17.20
C ASN A 290 17.54 49.36 -15.73
N SER A 291 18.36 48.38 -15.30
CA SER A 291 19.04 48.42 -13.99
C SER A 291 20.35 49.23 -13.97
N ARG A 292 20.60 49.98 -12.88
CA ARG A 292 21.85 50.72 -12.58
C ARG A 292 22.63 50.08 -11.43
N THR A 293 23.97 50.11 -11.47
CA THR A 293 24.84 49.44 -10.47
C THR A 293 25.72 50.43 -9.70
N SER A 294 25.91 50.20 -8.39
CA SER A 294 26.70 51.05 -7.47
C SER A 294 27.85 50.28 -6.83
N VAL A 295 29.04 50.89 -6.69
CA VAL A 295 30.27 50.27 -6.13
C VAL A 295 30.89 51.19 -5.08
N SER A 296 31.30 50.67 -3.90
CA SER A 296 31.98 51.46 -2.86
C SER A 296 33.48 51.11 -2.74
N MET A 297 34.29 52.09 -2.34
CA MET A 297 35.75 51.97 -2.18
C MET A 297 36.21 52.68 -0.90
N ASP A 298 36.90 51.99 0.00
CA ASP A 298 37.52 52.57 1.19
C ASP A 298 38.98 52.97 0.92
N LEU A 299 39.27 54.28 0.91
CA LEU A 299 40.58 54.81 0.58
C LEU A 299 41.60 54.64 1.71
N ALA A 300 41.18 54.41 2.96
CA ALA A 300 42.13 54.12 4.04
C ALA A 300 42.79 52.73 3.87
N SER A 301 42.17 51.88 3.06
CA SER A 301 42.56 50.49 2.81
C SER A 301 43.38 50.27 1.53
N ILE A 302 43.75 51.34 0.81
CA ILE A 302 44.55 51.27 -0.42
C ILE A 302 45.93 51.94 -0.24
N ASP A 303 46.95 51.44 -0.94
CA ASP A 303 48.28 52.05 -0.98
C ASP A 303 48.24 53.30 -1.87
N PRO A 304 48.60 54.51 -1.37
CA PRO A 304 49.76 54.78 -0.48
C PRO A 304 49.44 54.94 1.02
N PHE A 305 48.18 54.86 1.45
CA PHE A 305 47.81 55.15 2.86
C PHE A 305 48.22 54.04 3.83
N LEU A 306 48.41 52.80 3.33
CA LEU A 306 48.91 51.67 4.10
C LEU A 306 50.45 51.61 4.21
N ASN A 307 51.21 51.98 3.17
CA ASN A 307 52.68 51.88 3.15
C ASN A 307 53.41 53.23 2.99
N ALA A 308 52.91 54.31 3.60
CA ALA A 308 53.62 55.60 3.60
C ALA A 308 55.03 55.45 4.24
N PRO A 309 56.14 55.91 3.61
CA PRO A 309 57.50 55.57 4.04
C PRO A 309 58.01 56.26 5.32
N THR A 310 57.20 57.09 5.98
CA THR A 310 57.59 57.81 7.18
C THR A 310 56.98 57.17 8.42
N ASN A 311 57.83 56.55 9.25
CA ASN A 311 57.49 55.88 10.51
C ASN A 311 56.86 56.82 11.57
N ASP A 312 55.68 57.39 11.33
CA ASP A 312 54.86 58.05 12.34
C ASP A 312 53.48 57.40 12.57
N GLY A 313 53.11 56.40 11.76
CA GLY A 313 51.93 55.57 11.99
C GLY A 313 50.59 56.30 11.82
N THR A 314 50.53 57.39 11.06
CA THR A 314 49.31 58.20 10.91
C THR A 314 48.54 58.05 9.59
N GLY A 315 49.03 57.26 8.61
CA GLY A 315 48.28 56.96 7.37
C GLY A 315 47.94 58.20 6.53
N THR A 316 48.94 59.03 6.20
CA THR A 316 48.77 60.28 5.43
C THR A 316 49.70 60.34 4.21
N LEU A 317 49.26 60.98 3.13
CA LEU A 317 50.05 61.22 1.91
C LEU A 317 51.01 62.39 2.10
N ALA A 318 52.28 62.20 1.74
CA ALA A 318 53.29 63.26 1.76
C ALA A 318 53.14 64.21 0.56
N ALA A 319 53.73 65.41 0.68
CA ALA A 319 53.64 66.43 -0.37
C ALA A 319 54.24 65.93 -1.69
N GLY A 320 53.43 65.89 -2.74
CA GLY A 320 53.81 65.42 -4.08
C GLY A 320 53.51 63.95 -4.37
N GLU A 321 52.96 63.19 -3.42
CA GLU A 321 52.46 61.84 -3.68
C GLU A 321 51.13 61.88 -4.44
N THR A 322 50.89 60.90 -5.31
CA THR A 322 49.74 60.90 -6.21
C THR A 322 48.86 59.67 -6.00
N LEU A 323 47.55 59.86 -6.05
CA LEU A 323 46.53 58.81 -6.03
C LEU A 323 45.66 58.90 -7.28
N GLU A 324 45.52 57.80 -8.02
CA GLU A 324 44.75 57.77 -9.27
C GLU A 324 43.48 56.93 -9.11
N ILE A 325 42.31 57.52 -9.39
CA ILE A 325 41.00 56.87 -9.30
C ILE A 325 40.18 57.25 -10.53
N GLY A 326 39.74 56.25 -11.31
CA GLY A 326 38.83 56.45 -12.45
C GLY A 326 39.40 57.33 -13.58
N GLY A 327 40.73 57.40 -13.74
CA GLY A 327 41.42 58.26 -14.71
C GLY A 327 41.73 59.69 -14.21
N LEU A 328 41.33 60.01 -12.98
CA LEU A 328 41.70 61.25 -12.30
C LEU A 328 42.88 61.02 -11.36
N THR A 329 43.89 61.87 -11.46
CA THR A 329 45.06 61.87 -10.57
C THR A 329 44.95 63.01 -9.55
N TYR A 330 44.88 62.67 -8.27
CA TYR A 330 45.02 63.58 -7.14
C TYR A 330 46.47 63.68 -6.71
N THR A 331 47.03 64.88 -6.61
CA THR A 331 48.39 65.10 -6.09
C THR A 331 48.34 65.78 -4.73
N ALA A 332 48.84 65.09 -3.71
CA ALA A 332 48.78 65.54 -2.34
C ALA A 332 49.65 66.78 -2.09
N THR A 333 49.16 67.72 -1.29
CA THR A 333 49.92 68.91 -0.91
C THR A 333 50.74 68.72 0.37
N GLY A 334 50.47 67.62 1.09
CA GLY A 334 51.28 67.04 2.18
C GLY A 334 50.56 66.95 3.52
N GLY A 335 50.53 65.74 4.10
CA GLY A 335 49.91 65.43 5.39
C GLY A 335 48.41 65.11 5.31
N GLU A 336 47.87 64.81 4.13
CA GLU A 336 46.44 64.56 3.90
C GLU A 336 46.08 63.08 4.16
N ASN A 337 45.03 62.81 4.93
CA ASN A 337 44.55 61.44 5.21
C ASN A 337 43.43 61.00 4.24
N ALA A 338 43.08 59.71 4.25
CA ALA A 338 42.10 59.14 3.32
C ALA A 338 40.72 59.84 3.32
N ALA A 339 40.23 60.27 4.49
CA ALA A 339 38.99 61.05 4.61
C ALA A 339 39.10 62.42 3.94
N THR A 340 40.24 63.11 4.06
CA THR A 340 40.47 64.41 3.43
C THR A 340 40.52 64.28 1.90
N VAL A 341 41.11 63.18 1.40
CA VAL A 341 41.19 62.91 -0.04
C VAL A 341 39.82 62.47 -0.61
N ALA A 342 39.06 61.63 0.10
CA ALA A 342 37.71 61.23 -0.29
C ALA A 342 36.76 62.44 -0.39
N ALA A 343 36.78 63.34 0.61
CA ALA A 343 36.00 64.57 0.57
C ALA A 343 36.38 65.46 -0.64
N ALA A 344 37.65 65.47 -1.05
CA ALA A 344 38.09 66.23 -2.22
C ALA A 344 37.55 65.65 -3.53
N PHE A 345 37.46 64.31 -3.66
CA PHE A 345 36.85 63.66 -4.84
C PHE A 345 35.33 63.85 -4.88
N ALA A 346 34.65 63.78 -3.73
CA ALA A 346 33.21 64.00 -3.64
C ALA A 346 32.78 65.46 -3.95
N ALA A 347 33.71 66.41 -3.85
CA ALA A 347 33.47 67.82 -4.16
C ALA A 347 33.69 68.19 -5.64
N LEU A 348 34.07 67.24 -6.51
CA LEU A 348 34.26 67.47 -7.95
C LEU A 348 32.93 67.60 -8.69
N ASP A 349 32.82 68.58 -9.58
CA ASP A 349 31.71 68.64 -10.53
C ASP A 349 31.89 67.54 -11.60
N PRO A 350 30.96 66.58 -11.75
CA PRO A 350 31.08 65.47 -12.68
C PRO A 350 31.25 65.92 -14.14
N LEU A 351 30.66 67.06 -14.52
CA LEU A 351 30.69 67.57 -15.89
C LEU A 351 32.01 68.28 -16.20
N GLU A 352 32.62 68.94 -15.21
CA GLU A 352 33.96 69.55 -15.35
C GLU A 352 35.07 68.48 -15.33
N ALA A 353 34.90 67.42 -14.52
CA ALA A 353 35.83 66.30 -14.39
C ALA A 353 35.87 65.39 -15.64
N ALA A 354 34.72 65.09 -16.26
CA ALA A 354 34.66 64.31 -17.50
C ALA A 354 35.28 65.06 -18.71
N ASN A 355 35.31 66.39 -18.68
CA ASN A 355 35.86 67.23 -19.74
C ASN A 355 37.32 67.70 -19.48
N GLY A 356 37.94 67.27 -18.38
CA GLY A 356 39.35 67.55 -18.05
C GLY A 356 39.66 69.01 -17.67
N LEU A 357 38.66 69.79 -17.25
CA LEU A 357 38.76 71.21 -16.89
C LEU A 357 39.03 71.41 -15.39
N LEU A 358 39.94 70.61 -14.81
CA LEU A 358 40.17 70.54 -13.36
C LEU A 358 41.25 71.51 -12.87
N SER A 359 41.17 71.88 -11.59
CA SER A 359 42.19 72.68 -10.89
C SER A 359 42.92 71.84 -9.82
N ALA A 360 44.17 72.22 -9.49
CA ALA A 360 44.94 71.53 -8.47
C ALA A 360 44.15 71.43 -7.15
N PRO A 361 44.11 70.26 -6.49
CA PRO A 361 45.06 69.15 -6.59
C PRO A 361 44.77 68.06 -7.66
N PHE A 362 43.71 68.19 -8.48
CA PHE A 362 43.33 67.18 -9.47
C PHE A 362 43.86 67.47 -10.88
N SER A 363 44.18 66.41 -11.62
CA SER A 363 44.51 66.44 -13.05
C SER A 363 44.02 65.17 -13.76
N GLY A 364 43.93 65.19 -15.09
CA GLY A 364 43.36 64.10 -15.89
C GLY A 364 41.91 64.37 -16.31
N ALA A 365 41.23 63.35 -16.83
CA ALA A 365 39.81 63.41 -17.17
C ALA A 365 39.14 62.09 -16.74
N LEU A 366 37.93 62.18 -16.18
CA LEU A 366 37.20 61.03 -15.69
C LEU A 366 36.77 60.14 -16.87
N ASP A 367 36.97 58.83 -16.76
CA ASP A 367 36.52 57.88 -17.78
C ASP A 367 35.00 57.94 -17.95
N THR A 368 34.52 58.14 -19.17
CA THR A 368 33.09 58.32 -19.50
C THR A 368 32.20 57.15 -19.11
N ALA A 369 32.77 55.94 -18.96
CA ALA A 369 32.05 54.77 -18.44
C ALA A 369 31.80 54.82 -16.92
N LEU A 370 32.48 55.72 -16.20
CA LEU A 370 32.40 55.95 -14.75
C LEU A 370 31.79 57.32 -14.41
N ALA A 371 31.07 57.96 -15.35
CA ALA A 371 30.49 59.30 -15.19
C ALA A 371 29.28 59.35 -14.21
N GLY A 372 29.45 58.80 -13.01
CA GLY A 372 28.56 58.92 -11.87
C GLY A 372 29.09 59.86 -10.80
N SER A 373 28.21 60.27 -9.87
CA SER A 373 28.57 61.14 -8.74
C SER A 373 29.45 60.38 -7.73
N PHE A 374 30.57 60.98 -7.33
CA PHE A 374 31.32 60.56 -6.15
C PHE A 374 30.59 61.06 -4.90
N VAL A 375 30.38 60.19 -3.91
CA VAL A 375 29.79 60.59 -2.62
C VAL A 375 30.70 60.09 -1.50
N ASP A 376 31.14 60.99 -0.62
CA ASP A 376 31.90 60.66 0.60
C ASP A 376 30.92 60.38 1.75
N SER A 377 31.06 59.22 2.38
CA SER A 377 30.27 58.82 3.55
C SER A 377 30.83 59.36 4.88
N GLY A 378 31.91 60.15 4.85
CA GLY A 378 32.48 60.86 6.00
C GLY A 378 33.55 60.09 6.78
N SER A 379 33.99 58.93 6.27
CA SER A 379 35.00 58.07 6.90
C SER A 379 36.20 57.74 6.01
N GLY A 380 36.29 58.31 4.80
CA GLY A 380 37.30 57.95 3.80
C GLY A 380 36.85 56.95 2.75
N THR A 381 35.53 56.71 2.64
CA THR A 381 34.93 55.79 1.65
C THR A 381 34.23 56.57 0.54
N LEU A 382 34.53 56.26 -0.72
CA LEU A 382 33.90 56.82 -1.92
C LEU A 382 32.92 55.82 -2.55
N LEU A 383 31.73 56.29 -2.96
CA LEU A 383 30.72 55.50 -3.69
C LEU A 383 30.57 55.97 -5.15
N PHE A 384 30.43 55.02 -6.09
CA PHE A 384 30.28 55.23 -7.55
C PHE A 384 28.96 54.62 -8.06
N THR A 385 28.32 55.20 -9.10
CA THR A 385 27.08 54.66 -9.71
C THR A 385 27.05 54.80 -11.26
N HIS A 386 26.67 53.78 -12.04
CA HIS A 386 26.53 53.86 -13.53
C HIS A 386 25.22 53.24 -14.09
N SER A 387 24.80 53.58 -15.32
CA SER A 387 23.63 53.01 -16.04
C SER A 387 24.00 52.45 -17.41
N ASN A 388 23.36 51.37 -17.85
CA ASN A 388 23.62 50.72 -19.14
C ASN A 388 22.37 50.91 -20.02
N ALA A 389 22.48 51.64 -21.13
CA ALA A 389 21.37 51.88 -22.05
C ALA A 389 21.60 51.12 -23.35
N GLU A 390 21.11 49.88 -23.46
CA GLU A 390 20.98 49.14 -24.74
C GLU A 390 20.20 47.82 -24.52
N THR A 391 18.88 47.82 -24.74
CA THR A 391 18.10 46.66 -25.27
C THR A 391 16.65 47.06 -25.51
N ALA A 392 16.33 47.41 -26.76
CA ALA A 392 14.96 47.41 -27.28
C ALA A 392 14.56 45.98 -27.69
N LEU A 393 13.33 45.58 -27.37
CA LEU A 393 12.76 44.24 -27.57
C LEU A 393 12.37 44.00 -29.04
N ASP A 394 12.73 42.85 -29.62
CA ASP A 394 12.10 42.28 -30.82
C ASP A 394 11.73 40.82 -30.47
N VAL A 395 10.44 40.54 -30.31
CA VAL A 395 9.92 39.23 -29.88
C VAL A 395 9.35 38.50 -31.10
N ILE A 396 9.98 37.41 -31.53
CA ILE A 396 9.41 36.43 -32.47
C ILE A 396 9.72 35.01 -31.97
N TYR A 397 8.73 34.11 -32.16
CA TYR A 397 8.70 32.63 -32.10
C TYR A 397 7.91 32.06 -30.92
N THR A 398 6.65 31.66 -31.13
CA THR A 398 6.11 30.39 -31.71
C THR A 398 6.27 29.16 -30.81
N ASP A 399 5.11 28.63 -30.42
CA ASP A 399 4.76 27.21 -30.30
C ASP A 399 5.90 26.25 -29.89
N THR A 400 6.13 26.11 -28.59
CA THR A 400 6.63 24.85 -28.00
C THR A 400 6.11 24.75 -26.57
N VAL A 401 5.25 23.77 -26.34
CA VAL A 401 4.64 23.45 -25.05
C VAL A 401 5.71 23.02 -24.04
N LEU A 402 5.95 23.85 -23.02
CA LEU A 402 6.48 23.43 -21.72
C LEU A 402 5.31 23.43 -20.73
N ALA A 403 5.05 22.26 -20.14
CA ALA A 403 4.05 22.10 -19.10
C ALA A 403 4.38 22.98 -17.89
N SER A 404 3.61 24.05 -17.68
CA SER A 404 3.57 24.79 -16.42
C SER A 404 2.52 24.18 -15.51
N THR A 405 2.92 23.79 -14.31
CA THR A 405 2.00 23.55 -13.17
C THR A 405 1.31 24.87 -12.83
N THR A 406 0.05 24.98 -13.22
CA THR A 406 -0.85 26.05 -12.79
C THR A 406 -1.42 25.71 -11.41
N THR A 407 -1.11 26.51 -10.38
CA THR A 407 -2.00 26.59 -9.21
C THR A 407 -3.18 27.50 -9.60
N PRO A 408 -4.44 27.07 -9.40
CA PRO A 408 -5.57 27.97 -9.54
C PRO A 408 -5.55 28.98 -8.40
N PHE A 409 -5.84 30.24 -8.72
CA PHE A 409 -6.20 31.24 -7.71
C PHE A 409 -7.59 30.86 -7.17
N ASP A 410 -7.66 30.38 -5.93
CA ASP A 410 -8.93 30.06 -5.26
C ASP A 410 -9.63 31.36 -4.86
N SER A 411 -10.39 31.94 -5.77
CA SER A 411 -11.53 32.78 -5.40
C SER A 411 -12.75 31.88 -5.35
N GLY A 412 -13.22 31.57 -4.15
CA GLY A 412 -14.37 30.71 -3.94
C GLY A 412 -15.52 31.00 -4.92
N THR A 413 -15.99 29.92 -5.55
CA THR A 413 -17.20 29.71 -6.36
C THR A 413 -17.07 29.60 -7.90
N VAL A 414 -17.50 28.39 -8.34
CA VAL A 414 -17.87 27.88 -9.68
C VAL A 414 -16.72 27.41 -10.60
N PRO A 415 -16.65 26.11 -10.97
CA PRO A 415 -15.66 25.60 -11.91
C PRO A 415 -15.99 26.00 -13.36
N GLY A 416 -15.05 26.65 -14.08
CA GLY A 416 -15.04 26.62 -15.55
C GLY A 416 -14.75 27.89 -16.37
N ALA A 417 -13.99 28.90 -15.91
CA ALA A 417 -13.52 29.99 -16.79
C ALA A 417 -12.05 30.34 -16.52
N SER A 418 -11.23 30.34 -17.57
CA SER A 418 -9.80 30.70 -17.53
C SER A 418 -9.63 32.06 -18.21
N TYR A 419 -9.14 33.07 -17.50
CA TYR A 419 -8.79 34.36 -18.08
C TYR A 419 -7.28 34.58 -17.97
N GLU A 420 -6.64 35.11 -19.01
CA GLU A 420 -5.24 35.54 -18.96
C GLU A 420 -5.17 37.08 -18.87
N SER A 421 -4.62 37.60 -17.78
CA SER A 421 -4.27 39.01 -17.61
C SER A 421 -2.76 39.17 -17.54
N THR A 422 -2.23 40.30 -18.02
CA THR A 422 -0.79 40.61 -17.98
C THR A 422 -0.55 41.93 -17.28
N GLU A 423 0.45 41.95 -16.40
CA GLU A 423 0.88 43.13 -15.65
C GLU A 423 2.04 43.84 -16.35
N ILE A 424 1.93 45.16 -16.49
CA ILE A 424 3.01 46.01 -17.04
C ILE A 424 3.37 47.05 -15.97
N THR A 425 4.57 46.90 -15.39
CA THR A 425 5.14 47.88 -14.45
C THR A 425 5.95 48.92 -15.22
N LEU A 426 5.68 50.19 -14.96
CA LEU A 426 6.37 51.31 -15.62
C LEU A 426 7.53 51.80 -14.78
N GLU A 427 8.53 52.37 -15.44
CA GLU A 427 9.65 53.07 -14.79
C GLU A 427 9.63 54.56 -15.12
N THR A 428 10.42 55.35 -14.39
CA THR A 428 10.51 56.80 -14.58
C THR A 428 11.01 57.07 -16.00
N LEU A 429 10.27 57.82 -16.79
CA LEU A 429 10.63 58.15 -18.17
C LEU A 429 11.22 59.58 -18.21
N PRO A 430 12.52 59.74 -18.51
CA PRO A 430 13.16 61.05 -18.56
C PRO A 430 12.62 61.97 -19.67
N ALA A 431 12.88 63.27 -19.55
CA ALA A 431 12.48 64.26 -20.55
C ALA A 431 13.10 63.97 -21.93
N GLY A 432 12.27 63.84 -22.96
CA GLY A 432 12.67 63.60 -24.36
C GLY A 432 12.65 62.12 -24.79
N GLU A 433 12.43 61.20 -23.87
CA GLU A 433 12.35 59.75 -24.13
C GLU A 433 10.92 59.32 -24.52
N THR A 434 10.81 58.22 -25.28
CA THR A 434 9.53 57.69 -25.77
C THR A 434 9.31 56.27 -25.26
N LEU A 435 8.13 56.03 -24.69
CA LEU A 435 7.64 54.72 -24.28
C LEU A 435 6.51 54.27 -25.20
N GLU A 436 6.55 53.04 -25.69
CA GLU A 436 5.52 52.46 -26.56
C GLU A 436 4.88 51.24 -25.90
N ILE A 437 3.55 51.25 -25.78
CA ILE A 437 2.75 50.14 -25.24
C ILE A 437 1.64 49.84 -26.24
N ASN A 438 1.63 48.61 -26.76
CA ASN A 438 0.59 48.08 -27.66
C ASN A 438 0.22 49.02 -28.84
N GLY A 439 1.25 49.58 -29.50
CA GLY A 439 1.10 50.47 -30.66
C GLY A 439 0.82 51.94 -30.33
N LEU A 440 0.59 52.29 -29.06
CA LEU A 440 0.43 53.66 -28.59
C LEU A 440 1.72 54.17 -27.95
N LYS A 441 2.23 55.31 -28.42
CA LYS A 441 3.53 55.87 -28.02
C LYS A 441 3.34 57.13 -27.19
N TYR A 442 4.01 57.22 -26.05
CA TYR A 442 4.08 58.40 -25.21
C TYR A 442 5.50 58.97 -25.19
N THR A 443 5.65 60.22 -25.61
CA THR A 443 6.94 60.93 -25.53
C THR A 443 6.89 61.96 -24.42
N ALA A 444 7.77 61.83 -23.43
CA ALA A 444 7.81 62.71 -22.28
C ALA A 444 8.46 64.04 -22.63
N THR A 445 7.85 65.17 -22.24
CA THR A 445 8.45 66.50 -22.45
C THR A 445 9.27 66.94 -21.23
N VAL A 446 8.97 66.38 -20.06
CA VAL A 446 9.70 66.49 -18.78
C VAL A 446 9.84 65.09 -18.18
N ALA A 447 10.73 64.88 -17.21
CA ALA A 447 10.85 63.57 -16.57
C ALA A 447 9.56 63.25 -15.80
N ASN A 448 8.96 62.09 -16.10
CA ASN A 448 7.70 61.64 -15.51
C ASN A 448 7.93 60.36 -14.73
N ASP A 449 7.54 60.35 -13.46
CA ASP A 449 7.63 59.18 -12.59
C ASP A 449 6.59 58.11 -12.99
N PRO A 450 6.78 56.83 -12.60
CA PRO A 450 5.96 55.70 -13.04
C PRO A 450 4.47 55.88 -12.81
N SER A 451 4.09 56.42 -11.65
CA SER A 451 2.70 56.68 -11.27
C SER A 451 2.06 57.72 -12.20
N VAL A 452 2.80 58.78 -12.55
CA VAL A 452 2.38 59.83 -13.47
C VAL A 452 2.22 59.26 -14.88
N LEU A 453 3.13 58.39 -15.33
CA LEU A 453 3.03 57.73 -16.63
C LEU A 453 1.82 56.80 -16.72
N ALA A 454 1.59 55.99 -15.69
CA ALA A 454 0.44 55.09 -15.62
C ALA A 454 -0.88 55.88 -15.70
N GLU A 455 -0.93 57.04 -15.04
CA GLU A 455 -2.08 57.94 -15.09
C GLU A 455 -2.26 58.59 -16.47
N GLN A 456 -1.18 59.05 -17.12
CA GLN A 456 -1.25 59.60 -18.48
C GLN A 456 -1.79 58.58 -19.50
N PHE A 457 -1.37 57.31 -19.43
CA PHE A 457 -1.88 56.25 -20.32
C PHE A 457 -3.32 55.85 -20.00
N ALA A 458 -3.69 55.76 -18.72
CA ALA A 458 -5.05 55.42 -18.31
C ALA A 458 -6.06 56.51 -18.70
N ASP A 459 -5.70 57.79 -18.50
CA ASP A 459 -6.50 58.94 -18.90
C ASP A 459 -6.72 58.94 -20.41
N TYR A 460 -5.65 58.78 -21.20
CA TYR A 460 -5.73 58.77 -22.67
C TYR A 460 -6.60 57.62 -23.21
N LEU A 461 -6.53 56.43 -22.61
CA LEU A 461 -7.31 55.27 -23.05
C LEU A 461 -8.80 55.37 -22.68
N GLN A 462 -9.14 56.09 -21.60
CA GLN A 462 -10.53 56.39 -21.26
C GLN A 462 -11.11 57.53 -22.11
N ASP A 463 -10.35 58.62 -22.29
CA ASP A 463 -10.68 59.74 -23.18
C ASP A 463 -9.38 60.35 -23.74
N PRO A 464 -9.10 60.24 -25.06
CA PRO A 464 -7.87 60.76 -25.66
C PRO A 464 -7.63 62.27 -25.50
N SER A 465 -8.62 63.02 -25.02
CA SER A 465 -8.52 64.46 -24.74
C SER A 465 -8.24 64.83 -23.28
N SER A 466 -8.22 63.85 -22.36
CA SER A 466 -8.11 64.08 -20.91
C SER A 466 -6.67 64.12 -20.37
N PHE A 467 -5.69 63.61 -21.12
CA PHE A 467 -4.29 63.58 -20.68
C PHE A 467 -3.62 64.96 -20.62
N ASN A 468 -2.54 65.08 -19.84
CA ASN A 468 -1.83 66.34 -19.64
C ASN A 468 -0.73 66.54 -20.69
N ALA A 469 -1.10 67.23 -21.78
CA ALA A 469 -0.19 67.54 -22.90
C ALA A 469 1.07 68.38 -22.54
N THR A 470 1.15 68.90 -21.31
CA THR A 470 2.35 69.61 -20.82
C THR A 470 3.44 68.67 -20.30
N LEU A 471 3.07 67.44 -19.89
CA LEU A 471 3.99 66.42 -19.37
C LEU A 471 4.55 65.52 -20.47
N GLY A 472 3.82 65.38 -21.58
CA GLY A 472 4.22 64.59 -22.74
C GLY A 472 3.14 64.61 -23.82
N SER A 473 3.39 63.91 -24.93
CA SER A 473 2.44 63.78 -26.03
C SER A 473 2.27 62.33 -26.46
N PHE A 474 1.03 61.93 -26.73
CA PHE A 474 0.72 60.64 -27.33
C PHE A 474 0.70 60.73 -28.86
N ASP A 475 1.24 59.70 -29.51
CA ASP A 475 1.13 59.45 -30.95
C ASP A 475 0.89 57.95 -31.20
N GLY A 476 0.27 57.61 -32.33
CA GLY A 476 -0.18 56.24 -32.64
C GLY A 476 -1.60 55.93 -32.11
N GLY A 477 -1.97 54.66 -32.12
CA GLY A 477 -3.31 54.20 -31.74
C GLY A 477 -3.26 52.82 -31.09
N TRP A 478 -4.10 52.61 -30.07
CA TRP A 478 -4.16 51.35 -29.34
C TRP A 478 -4.77 50.25 -30.22
N GLU A 479 -4.06 49.13 -30.38
CA GLU A 479 -4.51 48.02 -31.22
C GLU A 479 -5.70 47.26 -30.56
N SER A 480 -6.70 46.85 -31.36
CA SER A 480 -7.97 46.26 -30.87
C SER A 480 -7.80 44.82 -30.36
N GLY A 481 -8.46 44.46 -29.26
CA GLY A 481 -8.48 43.10 -28.68
C GLY A 481 -8.05 43.02 -27.21
N PHE A 482 -7.61 44.15 -26.64
CA PHE A 482 -7.16 44.26 -25.25
C PHE A 482 -7.88 45.40 -24.55
N THR A 483 -8.32 45.17 -23.31
CA THR A 483 -9.01 46.19 -22.49
C THR A 483 -8.21 46.45 -21.21
N LEU A 484 -8.09 47.73 -20.82
CA LEU A 484 -7.48 48.09 -19.54
C LEU A 484 -8.47 47.74 -18.42
N VAL A 485 -8.05 46.92 -17.46
CA VAL A 485 -8.96 46.37 -16.43
C VAL A 485 -8.73 47.02 -15.07
N LYS A 486 -7.49 47.40 -14.76
CA LYS A 486 -7.15 48.06 -13.50
C LYS A 486 -5.93 48.96 -13.68
N GLN A 487 -5.98 50.13 -13.04
CA GLN A 487 -4.83 51.00 -12.85
C GLN A 487 -4.52 51.03 -11.35
N VAL A 488 -3.25 50.90 -10.98
CA VAL A 488 -2.79 51.19 -9.63
C VAL A 488 -1.77 52.31 -9.72
N SER A 489 -2.13 53.47 -9.19
CA SER A 489 -1.22 54.57 -8.91
C SER A 489 -1.24 54.80 -7.41
N ASP A 490 -0.12 54.54 -6.74
CA ASP A 490 0.01 54.91 -5.33
C ASP A 490 0.68 56.29 -5.25
N SER A 491 -0.08 57.28 -4.79
CA SER A 491 0.33 58.70 -4.77
C SER A 491 1.48 59.03 -3.79
N GLY A 492 2.07 58.03 -3.13
CA GLY A 492 3.20 58.21 -2.19
C GLY A 492 4.46 57.36 -2.46
N ALA A 493 4.41 56.36 -3.34
CA ALA A 493 5.47 55.34 -3.43
C ALA A 493 6.23 55.27 -4.78
N GLY A 494 5.86 56.08 -5.76
CA GLY A 494 6.59 56.16 -7.04
C GLY A 494 6.44 54.94 -7.96
N THR A 495 5.50 54.03 -7.70
CA THR A 495 5.19 52.87 -8.55
C THR A 495 3.94 53.13 -9.40
N GLY A 496 3.96 52.70 -10.66
CA GLY A 496 2.84 52.82 -11.59
C GLY A 496 2.69 51.55 -12.41
N THR A 497 1.53 50.90 -12.29
CA THR A 497 1.27 49.60 -12.91
C THR A 497 -0.04 49.65 -13.70
N LEU A 498 -0.01 49.11 -14.92
CA LEU A 498 -1.17 48.93 -15.80
C LEU A 498 -1.48 47.44 -15.97
N TYR A 499 -2.75 47.07 -15.79
CA TYR A 499 -3.24 45.71 -16.02
C TYR A 499 -4.08 45.65 -17.29
N VAL A 500 -3.64 44.86 -18.26
CA VAL A 500 -4.33 44.70 -19.54
C VAL A 500 -4.78 43.26 -19.71
N GLN A 501 -6.02 43.04 -20.13
CA GLN A 501 -6.60 41.72 -20.32
C GLN A 501 -6.99 41.52 -21.79
N ALA A 502 -6.68 40.33 -22.33
CA ALA A 502 -7.09 39.91 -23.65
C ALA A 502 -8.55 39.43 -23.61
N ASP A 503 -9.39 39.91 -24.52
CA ASP A 503 -10.74 39.34 -24.72
C ASP A 503 -10.61 38.09 -25.59
N ILE A 504 -10.60 36.91 -24.96
CA ILE A 504 -10.34 35.64 -25.67
C ILE A 504 -11.64 35.08 -26.28
N ASP A 505 -12.82 35.46 -25.78
CA ASP A 505 -14.09 34.92 -26.23
C ASP A 505 -15.16 36.00 -26.23
N GLY A 506 -15.26 36.76 -27.33
CA GLY A 506 -16.10 37.96 -27.48
C GLY A 506 -17.62 37.74 -27.36
N ASN A 507 -18.11 37.23 -26.23
CA ASN A 507 -19.52 36.97 -25.98
C ASN A 507 -19.89 36.81 -24.49
N THR A 508 -19.69 37.82 -23.64
CA THR A 508 -20.64 38.26 -22.57
C THR A 508 -20.10 39.47 -21.78
N PRO A 509 -20.95 40.39 -21.28
CA PRO A 509 -20.51 41.61 -20.59
C PRO A 509 -20.31 41.37 -19.08
N LEU A 510 -19.20 41.86 -18.52
CA LEU A 510 -18.93 41.87 -17.08
C LEU A 510 -19.89 42.81 -16.35
N ASP A 511 -20.62 42.29 -15.36
CA ASP A 511 -21.43 43.07 -14.41
C ASP A 511 -20.54 43.38 -13.19
N VAL A 512 -20.37 44.66 -12.87
CA VAL A 512 -19.54 45.15 -11.76
C VAL A 512 -20.45 45.44 -10.58
N ASP A 513 -20.56 44.51 -9.65
CA ASP A 513 -21.15 44.79 -8.34
C ASP A 513 -20.05 45.29 -7.38
N VAL A 514 -20.07 46.60 -7.14
CA VAL A 514 -19.30 47.28 -6.11
C VAL A 514 -20.00 47.05 -4.78
N ASN A 515 -19.44 46.22 -3.90
CA ASN A 515 -19.86 46.15 -2.50
C ASN A 515 -18.82 46.84 -1.61
N VAL A 516 -19.16 48.05 -1.20
CA VAL A 516 -18.48 48.80 -0.14
C VAL A 516 -19.02 48.30 1.20
N THR A 517 -18.24 47.57 1.98
CA THR A 517 -18.49 47.34 3.41
C THR A 517 -17.32 47.89 4.20
N GLY A 518 -17.54 49.03 4.84
CA GLY A 518 -16.64 49.57 5.85
C GLY A 518 -16.80 48.81 7.16
N THR A 519 -15.69 48.47 7.80
CA THR A 519 -15.64 47.98 9.18
C THR A 519 -14.53 48.73 9.91
N SER A 520 -14.94 49.47 10.93
CA SER A 520 -14.11 50.35 11.75
C SER A 520 -13.14 49.53 12.61
N GLU A 521 -11.84 49.79 12.51
CA GLU A 521 -10.85 49.23 13.45
C GLU A 521 -11.01 49.83 14.86
N LEU A 522 -10.97 48.99 15.89
CA LEU A 522 -10.93 49.45 17.28
C LEU A 522 -9.49 49.88 17.63
N ASN A 523 -9.23 51.18 17.61
CA ASN A 523 -7.91 51.69 17.96
C ASN A 523 -7.68 51.64 19.49
N LEU A 524 -6.85 50.69 19.94
CA LEU A 524 -6.58 50.41 21.35
C LEU A 524 -5.91 51.58 22.09
N SER A 525 -5.20 52.46 21.40
CA SER A 525 -4.61 53.66 22.02
C SER A 525 -5.67 54.70 22.38
N ASP A 526 -6.71 54.82 21.57
CA ASP A 526 -7.83 55.75 21.82
C ASP A 526 -8.75 55.22 22.92
N LEU A 527 -8.95 53.89 22.97
CA LEU A 527 -9.66 53.23 24.06
C LEU A 527 -8.93 53.37 25.39
N ALA A 528 -7.60 53.19 25.41
CA ALA A 528 -6.77 53.38 26.61
C ALA A 528 -6.83 54.82 27.13
N ALA A 529 -6.75 55.82 26.24
CA ALA A 529 -6.87 57.23 26.60
C ALA A 529 -8.27 57.60 27.13
N SER A 530 -9.32 57.00 26.56
CA SER A 530 -10.72 57.14 27.01
C SER A 530 -10.95 56.51 28.39
N LEU A 531 -10.37 55.34 28.65
CA LEU A 531 -10.50 54.63 29.93
C LEU A 531 -9.79 55.35 31.07
N ASP A 532 -8.66 55.98 30.82
CA ASP A 532 -7.93 56.76 31.83
C ASP A 532 -8.72 58.00 32.32
N ALA A 533 -9.54 58.59 31.47
CA ALA A 533 -10.45 59.69 31.83
C ALA A 533 -11.76 59.22 32.51
N THR A 534 -12.06 57.92 32.48
CA THR A 534 -13.34 57.35 32.95
C THR A 534 -13.23 56.78 34.37
N PRO A 535 -14.16 57.09 35.30
CA PRO A 535 -14.15 56.53 36.66
C PRO A 535 -14.17 55.01 36.66
N VAL A 536 -13.38 54.37 37.53
CA VAL A 536 -13.17 52.90 37.55
C VAL A 536 -14.48 52.10 37.60
N SER A 537 -15.51 52.62 38.28
CA SER A 537 -16.84 52.01 38.38
C SER A 537 -17.66 52.02 37.08
N GLN A 538 -17.22 52.73 36.05
CA GLN A 538 -17.89 52.86 34.74
C GLN A 538 -17.04 52.33 33.57
N ARG A 539 -15.83 51.83 33.86
CA ARG A 539 -14.90 51.35 32.82
C ARG A 539 -15.37 50.07 32.15
N ALA A 540 -16.06 49.18 32.87
CA ALA A 540 -16.59 47.94 32.29
C ALA A 540 -17.62 48.26 31.18
N ASP A 541 -18.54 49.18 31.46
CA ASP A 541 -19.55 49.63 30.49
C ASP A 541 -18.92 50.36 29.30
N ALA A 542 -17.88 51.18 29.52
CA ALA A 542 -17.16 51.86 28.45
C ALA A 542 -16.39 50.90 27.53
N ILE A 543 -15.82 49.83 28.08
CA ILE A 543 -15.15 48.77 27.31
C ILE A 543 -16.19 47.98 26.50
N ALA A 544 -17.29 47.58 27.14
CA ALA A 544 -18.38 46.87 26.46
C ALA A 544 -18.96 47.69 25.30
N GLN A 545 -19.18 48.99 25.52
CA GLN A 545 -19.72 49.88 24.50
C GLN A 545 -18.74 50.08 23.32
N ALA A 546 -17.45 50.28 23.58
CA ALA A 546 -16.46 50.41 22.50
C ALA A 546 -16.37 49.14 21.64
N ILE A 547 -16.47 47.97 22.25
CA ILE A 547 -16.46 46.69 21.54
C ILE A 547 -17.76 46.53 20.73
N ASN A 548 -18.93 46.81 21.32
CA ASN A 548 -20.20 46.74 20.60
C ASN A 548 -20.29 47.74 19.44
N ASP A 549 -19.75 48.95 19.60
CA ASP A 549 -19.69 49.97 18.55
C ASP A 549 -18.76 49.56 17.40
N ALA A 550 -17.60 48.95 17.70
CA ALA A 550 -16.69 48.42 16.69
C ALA A 550 -17.29 47.23 15.93
N LEU A 551 -18.10 46.41 16.61
CA LEU A 551 -18.85 45.30 16.02
C LEU A 551 -20.15 45.74 15.31
N GLY A 552 -20.48 47.03 15.32
CA GLY A 552 -21.67 47.58 14.66
C GLY A 552 -22.99 47.12 15.29
N ALA A 553 -23.02 46.89 16.61
CA ALA A 553 -24.22 46.50 17.33
C ALA A 553 -25.36 47.54 17.12
N PRO A 554 -26.59 47.12 16.78
CA PRO A 554 -27.70 48.06 16.64
C PRO A 554 -28.01 48.75 17.97
N GLU A 555 -28.30 50.07 17.94
CA GLU A 555 -28.60 50.85 19.16
C GLU A 555 -29.65 50.13 20.05
N GLY A 556 -29.20 49.71 21.24
CA GLY A 556 -30.03 49.06 22.26
C GLY A 556 -29.98 47.53 22.30
N ASN A 557 -29.12 46.87 21.51
CA ASN A 557 -28.95 45.42 21.51
C ASN A 557 -27.47 45.02 21.50
N ASP A 558 -26.87 44.96 22.69
CA ASP A 558 -25.45 44.67 22.87
C ASP A 558 -25.11 43.22 22.52
N PHE A 559 -24.05 43.03 21.72
CA PHE A 559 -23.52 41.69 21.39
C PHE A 559 -22.67 41.12 22.51
N VAL A 560 -22.05 41.98 23.32
CA VAL A 560 -21.15 41.61 24.40
C VAL A 560 -21.38 42.47 25.63
N ALA A 561 -21.25 41.90 26.83
CA ALA A 561 -21.19 42.62 28.09
C ALA A 561 -19.85 42.40 28.78
N VAL A 562 -19.40 43.38 29.55
CA VAL A 562 -18.20 43.29 30.39
C VAL A 562 -18.61 43.54 31.83
N SER A 563 -18.21 42.66 32.74
CA SER A 563 -18.41 42.83 34.18
C SER A 563 -17.05 42.91 34.87
N ARG A 564 -16.95 43.65 35.97
CA ARG A 564 -15.71 43.75 36.75
C ARG A 564 -15.89 43.07 38.11
N ASP A 565 -14.97 42.20 38.47
CA ASP A 565 -14.89 41.70 39.84
C ASP A 565 -14.25 42.78 40.73
N GLU A 566 -15.04 43.31 41.68
CA GLU A 566 -14.62 44.36 42.60
C GLU A 566 -13.52 43.91 43.58
N THR A 567 -13.36 42.60 43.80
CA THR A 567 -12.40 42.02 44.76
C THR A 567 -11.04 41.78 44.12
N THR A 568 -11.04 41.27 42.89
CA THR A 568 -9.82 40.88 42.16
C THR A 568 -9.40 41.93 41.13
N GLY A 569 -10.32 42.82 40.73
CA GLY A 569 -10.08 43.90 39.78
C GLY A 569 -10.16 43.49 38.31
N TYR A 570 -10.35 42.21 38.01
CA TYR A 570 -10.43 41.65 36.66
C TYR A 570 -11.76 41.97 35.97
N TYR A 571 -11.72 42.03 34.64
CA TYR A 571 -12.88 42.22 33.78
C TYR A 571 -13.21 40.91 33.06
N THR A 572 -14.47 40.50 33.12
CA THR A 572 -14.99 39.30 32.47
C THR A 572 -15.92 39.72 31.33
N LEU A 573 -15.54 39.35 30.10
CA LEU A 573 -16.34 39.53 28.89
C LEU A 573 -17.36 38.38 28.79
N SER A 574 -18.60 38.68 28.43
CA SER A 574 -19.68 37.70 28.26
C SER A 574 -20.45 38.00 26.97
N LEU A 575 -20.51 37.00 26.08
CA LEU A 575 -21.26 37.10 24.83
C LEU A 575 -22.76 37.03 25.12
N LEU A 576 -23.51 38.01 24.62
CA LEU A 576 -24.96 38.15 24.84
C LEU A 576 -25.78 37.73 23.62
N ALA A 577 -25.16 37.67 22.43
CA ALA A 577 -25.81 37.27 21.19
C ALA A 577 -25.24 35.92 20.67
N PRO A 578 -25.99 34.81 20.76
CA PRO A 578 -25.52 33.49 20.34
C PRO A 578 -25.41 33.29 18.81
N GLU A 579 -25.89 34.25 17.99
CA GLU A 579 -25.85 34.16 16.52
C GLU A 579 -24.46 34.46 15.92
N LEU A 580 -23.51 35.01 16.68
CA LEU A 580 -22.13 35.30 16.25
C LEU A 580 -21.17 34.09 16.32
N VAL A 581 -21.62 32.94 16.83
CA VAL A 581 -20.75 31.77 17.08
C VAL A 581 -20.45 30.95 15.81
N ASN A 582 -21.16 31.19 14.70
CA ASN A 582 -21.01 30.43 13.44
C ASN A 582 -20.51 31.25 12.24
N SER A 583 -20.02 32.49 12.43
CA SER A 583 -19.57 33.34 11.32
C SER A 583 -18.06 33.42 11.10
N GLY A 584 -17.24 32.63 11.81
CA GLY A 584 -15.79 32.60 11.59
C GLY A 584 -15.06 33.91 11.90
N THR A 585 -15.66 34.80 12.70
CA THR A 585 -15.04 36.07 13.10
C THR A 585 -13.94 35.80 14.13
N SER A 586 -12.67 35.95 13.75
CA SER A 586 -11.55 35.95 14.69
C SER A 586 -11.35 37.35 15.29
N PHE A 587 -10.98 37.40 16.57
CA PHE A 587 -10.67 38.62 17.30
C PHE A 587 -9.15 38.67 17.50
N THR A 588 -8.46 39.60 16.83
CA THR A 588 -7.01 39.78 16.95
C THR A 588 -6.74 41.06 17.73
N ILE A 589 -6.10 40.96 18.90
CA ILE A 589 -5.59 42.13 19.63
C ILE A 589 -4.18 42.38 19.12
N ASP A 590 -4.00 43.40 18.28
CA ASP A 590 -2.66 43.84 17.90
C ASP A 590 -2.08 44.76 19.00
N ALA A 591 -1.00 44.29 19.64
CA ALA A 591 -0.23 45.05 20.63
C ALA A 591 1.09 45.61 20.06
N SER A 592 1.15 45.89 18.75
CA SER A 592 2.38 46.33 18.07
C SER A 592 2.74 47.82 18.20
N GLY A 593 2.01 48.61 19.00
CA GLY A 593 2.36 50.01 19.27
C GLY A 593 3.33 50.20 20.46
N ASP A 594 4.29 51.12 20.32
CA ASP A 594 5.39 51.47 21.26
C ASP A 594 4.94 52.07 22.64
N GLY A 595 3.79 51.64 23.15
CA GLY A 595 3.24 51.96 24.48
C GLY A 595 2.88 50.72 25.32
N ALA A 596 3.34 49.53 24.92
CA ALA A 596 2.93 48.23 25.46
C ALA A 596 3.50 47.85 26.84
N THR A 597 4.04 48.78 27.64
CA THR A 597 4.49 48.45 29.00
C THR A 597 3.39 48.50 30.07
N ASN A 598 2.22 49.10 29.78
CA ASN A 598 1.16 49.29 30.78
C ASN A 598 -0.12 48.44 30.55
N ALA A 599 -0.22 47.69 29.44
CA ALA A 599 -1.35 46.77 29.20
C ALA A 599 -1.08 45.36 29.75
N ALA A 600 0.19 44.95 29.82
CA ALA A 600 0.60 43.63 30.32
C ALA A 600 0.31 43.43 31.84
N SER A 601 0.13 44.51 32.61
CA SER A 601 -0.20 44.41 34.04
C SER A 601 -1.67 44.11 34.32
N LEU A 602 -2.56 44.13 33.32
CA LEU A 602 -3.99 43.87 33.50
C LEU A 602 -4.34 42.37 33.50
N PHE A 603 -3.44 41.51 33.00
CA PHE A 603 -3.68 40.08 32.82
C PHE A 603 -2.68 39.14 33.54
N GLY A 604 -1.81 39.68 34.40
CA GLY A 604 -1.11 38.86 35.41
C GLY A 604 -0.05 37.88 34.90
N PHE A 605 0.56 38.11 33.73
CA PHE A 605 1.70 37.31 33.28
C PHE A 605 3.01 37.85 33.86
N THR A 606 3.74 37.00 34.59
CA THR A 606 5.12 37.27 35.01
C THR A 606 6.05 36.97 33.84
N SER A 607 6.91 37.93 33.50
CA SER A 607 7.82 37.84 32.35
C SER A 607 8.84 36.70 32.50
N GLY A 608 8.77 35.72 31.61
CA GLY A 608 9.84 34.81 31.22
C GLY A 608 9.67 34.55 29.72
N THR A 609 10.65 34.92 28.92
CA THR A 609 10.67 34.81 27.45
C THR A 609 10.35 33.39 26.99
N ALA A 610 9.18 33.19 26.38
CA ALA A 610 8.95 32.08 25.46
C ALA A 610 9.20 32.60 24.04
N VAL A 611 10.21 32.03 23.40
CA VAL A 611 10.42 32.16 21.95
C VAL A 611 9.41 31.20 21.34
N GLU A 612 8.50 31.68 20.51
CA GLU A 612 7.66 30.84 19.66
C GLU A 612 8.54 30.38 18.48
N PRO A 613 8.97 29.11 18.40
CA PRO A 613 9.59 28.62 17.18
C PRO A 613 8.51 28.55 16.09
N SER A 614 8.84 28.90 14.83
CA SER A 614 7.97 28.58 13.70
C SER A 614 8.08 27.08 13.41
N LEU A 615 6.96 26.35 13.39
CA LEU A 615 6.97 24.89 13.49
C LEU A 615 6.46 24.23 12.20
N GLU A 616 7.34 23.45 11.57
CA GLU A 616 6.94 22.48 10.56
C GLU A 616 6.15 21.33 11.22
N PRO A 617 5.21 20.68 10.51
CA PRO A 617 4.48 19.53 11.04
C PRO A 617 5.44 18.37 11.36
N LEU A 618 5.11 17.54 12.34
CA LEU A 618 5.80 16.28 12.66
C LEU A 618 4.90 15.11 12.30
N SER A 619 5.39 14.06 11.66
CA SER A 619 4.58 12.86 11.44
C SER A 619 5.00 11.69 12.32
N ILE A 620 4.04 11.08 13.00
CA ILE A 620 4.20 9.79 13.70
C ILE A 620 3.38 8.76 12.94
N SER A 621 4.05 7.74 12.40
CA SER A 621 3.46 6.57 11.74
C SER A 621 2.39 6.81 10.65
N THR A 622 2.10 8.05 10.25
CA THR A 622 1.24 8.56 9.14
C THR A 622 0.45 9.83 9.53
N TYR A 623 0.36 10.17 10.82
CA TYR A 623 -0.41 11.33 11.29
C TYR A 623 0.49 12.54 11.56
N GLU A 624 0.09 13.72 11.08
CA GLU A 624 0.80 14.98 11.29
C GLU A 624 0.36 15.66 12.60
N LEU A 625 1.29 15.81 13.53
CA LEU A 625 1.22 16.63 14.73
C LEU A 625 1.80 18.00 14.45
N SER A 626 1.03 19.05 14.74
CA SER A 626 1.61 20.37 14.93
C SER A 626 2.29 20.42 16.30
N PHE A 627 3.21 21.36 16.49
CA PHE A 627 3.82 21.54 17.80
C PHE A 627 2.87 22.20 18.80
N ASP A 628 1.85 22.92 18.34
CA ASP A 628 0.71 23.30 19.20
C ASP A 628 0.00 22.05 19.76
N ASP A 629 -0.15 20.99 18.95
CA ASP A 629 -0.69 19.72 19.43
C ASP A 629 0.23 19.10 20.52
N LEU A 630 1.55 19.20 20.36
CA LEU A 630 2.52 18.68 21.33
C LEU A 630 2.55 19.47 22.65
N LEU A 631 2.48 20.80 22.60
CA LEU A 631 2.41 21.64 23.80
C LEU A 631 1.16 21.37 24.64
N ASN A 632 0.06 20.98 24.00
CA ASN A 632 -1.18 20.63 24.69
C ASN A 632 -1.14 19.25 25.38
N LEU A 633 -0.08 18.44 25.20
CA LEU A 633 0.09 17.14 25.85
C LEU A 633 0.73 17.23 27.25
N GLU A 634 1.24 18.39 27.68
CA GLU A 634 2.08 18.56 28.89
C GLU A 634 1.41 18.10 30.20
N ASP A 635 0.07 18.12 30.28
CA ASP A 635 -0.67 17.78 31.52
C ASP A 635 -1.46 16.46 31.44
N ASN A 636 -1.34 15.64 30.38
CA ASN A 636 -2.21 14.49 30.10
C ASN A 636 -3.74 14.79 30.18
N LEU A 637 -4.12 16.06 30.30
CA LEU A 637 -5.49 16.54 30.49
C LEU A 637 -6.04 17.01 29.15
N ILE A 638 -6.40 16.05 28.30
CA ILE A 638 -7.13 16.31 27.06
C ILE A 638 -8.57 16.72 27.41
N THR A 639 -8.77 17.99 27.78
CA THR A 639 -10.09 18.53 28.16
C THR A 639 -10.73 19.44 27.08
N SER A 640 -10.14 19.45 25.87
CA SER A 640 -10.59 20.00 24.54
C SER A 640 -10.19 21.45 24.19
N PRO A 641 -9.98 21.80 22.88
CA PRO A 641 -10.07 20.98 21.67
C PRO A 641 -8.70 20.83 20.98
N ILE A 642 -7.94 19.82 21.37
CA ILE A 642 -7.37 18.98 20.31
C ILE A 642 -8.60 18.27 19.74
N ASN A 643 -8.88 18.46 18.44
CA ASN A 643 -10.10 17.92 17.85
C ASN A 643 -10.09 16.40 18.01
N ALA A 644 -10.84 15.86 18.97
CA ALA A 644 -10.82 14.45 19.33
C ALA A 644 -11.22 13.51 18.18
N ALA A 645 -11.72 14.07 17.07
CA ALA A 645 -11.93 13.36 15.80
C ALA A 645 -10.64 13.11 14.98
N ASN A 646 -9.51 13.73 15.35
CA ASN A 646 -8.26 13.67 14.57
C ASN A 646 -7.27 12.60 15.08
N PHE A 647 -7.35 12.20 16.36
CA PHE A 647 -6.55 11.08 16.89
C PHE A 647 -7.24 9.71 16.71
N THR A 648 -8.50 9.66 16.24
CA THR A 648 -9.26 8.41 16.13
C THR A 648 -8.82 7.48 15.00
N THR A 649 -7.82 7.86 14.20
CA THR A 649 -7.18 6.99 13.20
C THR A 649 -5.66 7.02 13.35
N LEU A 650 -5.15 7.26 14.56
CA LEU A 650 -3.75 6.97 14.87
C LEU A 650 -3.53 5.46 14.79
N ASP A 651 -2.29 5.05 14.48
CA ASP A 651 -1.87 3.65 14.47
C ASP A 651 -2.36 2.94 15.74
N ASP A 652 -3.19 1.90 15.57
CA ASP A 652 -3.91 1.22 16.64
C ASP A 652 -2.99 0.48 17.63
N ARG A 653 -1.72 0.35 17.24
CA ARG A 653 -0.63 -0.18 18.07
C ARG A 653 -0.19 0.76 19.19
N ILE A 654 -0.41 2.08 19.06
CA ILE A 654 0.06 3.10 20.02
C ILE A 654 -0.99 3.33 21.11
N ASP A 655 -0.59 3.21 22.38
CA ASP A 655 -1.44 3.58 23.52
C ASP A 655 -1.39 5.09 23.76
N LEU A 656 -2.34 5.77 23.16
CA LEU A 656 -2.52 7.21 23.27
C LEU A 656 -2.65 7.74 24.69
N SER A 657 -3.12 6.92 25.65
CA SER A 657 -3.25 7.37 27.04
C SER A 657 -1.89 7.58 27.73
N THR A 658 -0.82 7.03 27.14
CA THR A 658 0.56 7.16 27.64
C THR A 658 1.36 8.24 26.92
N MET A 659 0.80 8.84 25.86
CA MET A 659 1.51 9.82 25.06
C MET A 659 1.70 11.13 25.84
N SER A 660 2.94 11.56 26.01
CA SER A 660 3.31 12.77 26.76
C SER A 660 4.49 13.48 26.11
N TYR A 661 4.56 14.80 26.32
CA TYR A 661 5.67 15.63 25.82
C TYR A 661 6.21 16.50 26.95
N ASP A 662 7.51 16.38 27.23
CA ASP A 662 8.20 17.19 28.23
C ASP A 662 8.85 18.41 27.57
N THR A 663 8.26 19.59 27.81
CA THR A 663 8.72 20.87 27.26
C THR A 663 10.13 21.27 27.72
N LYS A 664 10.63 20.72 28.84
CA LYS A 664 11.96 21.04 29.38
C LYS A 664 13.06 20.20 28.76
N THR A 665 12.78 18.93 28.50
CA THR A 665 13.74 17.99 27.91
C THR A 665 13.59 17.87 26.40
N GLY A 666 12.45 18.26 25.84
CA GLY A 666 12.12 18.09 24.42
C GLY A 666 11.79 16.64 24.05
N ILE A 667 11.51 15.79 25.03
CA ILE A 667 11.26 14.36 24.83
C ILE A 667 9.77 14.13 24.61
N LEU A 668 9.44 13.46 23.50
CA LEU A 668 8.13 12.86 23.26
C LEU A 668 8.19 11.39 23.67
N SER A 669 7.26 10.98 24.53
CA SER A 669 7.17 9.62 25.05
C SER A 669 5.79 9.03 24.77
N PHE A 670 5.74 7.76 24.37
CA PHE A 670 4.51 6.97 24.26
C PHE A 670 4.82 5.49 24.35
N GLU A 671 3.81 4.67 24.59
CA GLU A 671 3.96 3.21 24.68
C GLU A 671 3.18 2.50 23.58
N LEU A 672 3.68 1.34 23.15
CA LEU A 672 2.88 0.41 22.35
C LEU A 672 2.11 -0.56 23.25
N PHE A 673 0.94 -1.00 22.77
CA PHE A 673 0.25 -2.14 23.36
C PHE A 673 1.11 -3.41 23.23
N SER A 674 0.93 -4.32 24.18
CA SER A 674 1.66 -5.57 24.32
C SER A 674 1.50 -6.46 23.09
N GLU A 675 0.31 -6.45 22.48
CA GLU A 675 0.05 -7.14 21.21
C GLU A 675 0.88 -6.62 20.02
N ALA A 676 1.33 -5.36 20.11
CA ALA A 676 2.00 -4.64 19.04
C ALA A 676 3.48 -4.37 19.29
N THR A 677 4.05 -4.87 20.39
CA THR A 677 5.50 -4.84 20.61
C THR A 677 6.24 -5.48 19.46
N GLN A 678 7.52 -5.15 19.21
CA GLN A 678 8.36 -5.78 18.16
C GLN A 678 7.72 -5.87 16.76
N ALA A 679 6.69 -5.08 16.46
CA ALA A 679 5.92 -5.18 15.22
C ALA A 679 6.58 -4.44 14.05
N GLY A 680 7.68 -3.74 14.29
CA GLY A 680 8.41 -2.94 13.31
C GLY A 680 9.18 -1.82 13.99
N ASP A 681 9.94 -1.05 13.22
CA ASP A 681 10.55 0.19 13.72
C ASP A 681 9.50 1.30 13.71
N VAL A 682 9.39 2.06 14.79
CA VAL A 682 8.55 3.26 14.79
C VAL A 682 9.45 4.39 14.32
N VAL A 683 8.98 5.20 13.37
CA VAL A 683 9.74 6.35 12.89
C VAL A 683 8.97 7.62 13.20
N VAL A 684 9.68 8.60 13.76
CA VAL A 684 9.20 9.98 13.93
C VAL A 684 10.02 10.84 12.98
N GLN A 685 9.34 11.62 12.15
CA GLN A 685 10.00 12.46 11.13
C GLN A 685 9.38 13.84 11.05
N GLY A 686 10.17 14.85 10.71
CA GLY A 686 9.66 16.17 10.32
C GLY A 686 8.99 16.14 8.95
N ALA A 687 7.85 16.81 8.79
CA ALA A 687 7.11 16.91 7.54
C ALA A 687 7.68 18.02 6.65
N GLY A 688 8.35 17.63 5.56
CA GLY A 688 8.96 18.55 4.59
C GLY A 688 9.61 17.81 3.41
N PRO A 689 10.09 18.50 2.35
CA PRO A 689 10.66 17.86 1.16
C PRO A 689 11.98 17.09 1.42
N THR A 690 12.57 17.27 2.60
CA THR A 690 13.67 16.46 3.13
C THR A 690 13.25 15.94 4.50
N SER A 691 12.59 14.79 4.57
CA SER A 691 12.22 14.15 5.83
C SER A 691 13.47 13.92 6.68
N THR A 692 13.52 14.55 7.85
CA THR A 692 14.58 14.32 8.83
C THR A 692 14.02 13.40 9.89
N GLU A 693 14.54 12.17 9.95
CA GLU A 693 14.18 11.19 10.96
C GLU A 693 14.75 11.58 12.32
N VAL A 694 13.92 11.48 13.35
CA VAL A 694 14.31 11.66 14.74
C VAL A 694 14.72 10.31 15.30
N SER A 695 15.93 10.23 15.85
CA SER A 695 16.41 9.01 16.48
C SER A 695 15.79 8.80 17.86
N LEU A 696 15.51 7.55 18.18
CA LEU A 696 15.16 7.12 19.53
C LEU A 696 16.28 7.44 20.53
N VAL A 697 15.88 7.92 21.70
CA VAL A 697 16.76 8.07 22.85
C VAL A 697 17.29 6.69 23.24
N GLY A 698 18.61 6.52 23.21
CA GLY A 698 19.24 5.22 23.52
C GLY A 698 19.25 4.20 22.37
N GLY A 699 18.61 4.49 21.23
CA GLY A 699 18.66 3.69 19.99
C GLY A 699 17.78 2.43 19.97
N ALA A 700 17.00 2.17 21.02
CA ALA A 700 15.99 1.12 21.09
C ALA A 700 14.91 1.52 22.10
N PRO A 701 13.67 1.03 21.98
CA PRO A 701 12.63 1.30 22.97
C PRO A 701 12.96 0.63 24.31
N ASP A 702 12.63 1.33 25.39
CA ASP A 702 12.68 0.77 26.74
C ASP A 702 11.54 -0.25 26.92
N GLU A 703 11.68 -1.15 27.88
CA GLU A 703 10.65 -2.16 28.20
C GLU A 703 10.14 -2.01 29.61
N ARG A 704 8.85 -2.22 29.79
CA ARG A 704 8.27 -2.48 31.10
C ARG A 704 7.29 -3.66 31.06
N PRO A 705 7.07 -4.35 32.20
CA PRO A 705 6.02 -5.34 32.28
C PRO A 705 4.64 -4.74 31.95
N ALA A 706 3.77 -5.53 31.32
CA ALA A 706 2.38 -5.16 31.03
C ALA A 706 1.46 -5.24 32.26
N ASN A 707 2.03 -5.48 33.43
CA ASN A 707 1.35 -5.43 34.71
C ASN A 707 0.78 -4.03 34.99
N GLU A 708 -0.40 -3.99 35.60
CA GLU A 708 -0.85 -2.77 36.27
C GLU A 708 -0.14 -2.64 37.61
N VAL A 709 0.32 -1.43 37.92
CA VAL A 709 0.93 -1.10 39.21
C VAL A 709 0.15 0.04 39.84
N ASN A 710 -0.36 -0.22 41.04
CA ASN A 710 -1.06 0.79 41.82
C ASN A 710 -0.24 1.12 43.05
N THR A 711 0.24 2.36 43.11
CA THR A 711 1.16 2.84 44.13
C THR A 711 0.43 3.69 45.15
N LEU A 712 0.57 3.30 46.42
CA LEU A 712 -0.02 3.98 47.57
C LEU A 712 1.07 4.73 48.34
N GLN A 713 0.99 6.05 48.35
CA GLN A 713 1.92 6.88 49.13
C GLN A 713 1.51 6.94 50.60
N ILE A 714 2.40 6.52 51.50
CA ILE A 714 2.25 6.77 52.94
C ILE A 714 2.82 8.16 53.25
N ASP A 715 1.96 9.08 53.67
CA ASP A 715 2.32 10.46 54.04
C ASP A 715 2.47 10.58 55.56
N ASP A 716 3.71 10.54 56.03
CA ASP A 716 4.05 10.70 57.45
C ASP A 716 3.98 12.16 57.96
N THR A 717 3.69 13.11 57.07
CA THR A 717 3.41 14.52 57.37
C THR A 717 1.92 14.81 57.53
N SER A 718 1.07 13.84 57.20
CA SER A 718 -0.38 13.95 57.33
C SER A 718 -0.85 14.10 58.79
N ALA A 719 -2.08 14.59 58.98
CA ALA A 719 -2.69 14.71 60.30
C ALA A 719 -2.95 13.36 61.01
N ALA A 720 -2.71 12.24 60.34
CA ALA A 720 -2.78 10.90 60.91
C ALA A 720 -1.53 10.52 61.73
N PHE A 721 -0.45 11.30 61.68
CA PHE A 721 0.77 11.08 62.45
C PHE A 721 1.03 12.20 63.49
N ASP A 722 1.58 11.82 64.64
CA ASP A 722 2.06 12.76 65.68
C ASP A 722 3.43 12.29 66.20
N ILE A 723 4.24 13.23 66.68
CA ILE A 723 5.58 12.97 67.20
C ILE A 723 5.46 12.55 68.67
N VAL A 724 5.79 11.29 68.97
CA VAL A 724 5.82 10.81 70.35
C VAL A 724 7.09 11.30 71.05
N ASN A 725 6.94 12.38 71.82
CA ASN A 725 7.91 12.94 72.75
C ASN A 725 9.22 13.43 72.09
N PRO A 726 9.33 14.73 71.75
CA PRO A 726 10.41 15.30 70.92
C PRO A 726 11.81 15.24 71.55
N ILE A 727 11.95 14.71 72.78
CA ILE A 727 13.21 14.61 73.52
C ILE A 727 13.84 13.21 73.38
N LEU A 728 13.10 12.20 72.91
CA LEU A 728 13.54 10.79 72.88
C LEU A 728 13.38 10.07 71.52
N SER A 729 12.54 10.56 70.59
CA SER A 729 12.40 10.07 69.21
C SER A 729 11.72 11.13 68.34
N THR A 730 12.23 11.37 67.13
CA THR A 730 11.62 12.29 66.12
C THR A 730 10.74 11.58 65.09
N ILE A 731 10.50 10.28 65.23
CA ILE A 731 9.73 9.50 64.25
C ILE A 731 8.23 9.75 64.45
N PRO A 732 7.50 10.25 63.42
CA PRO A 732 6.04 10.37 63.46
C PRO A 732 5.38 9.00 63.59
N VAL A 733 4.33 8.90 64.40
CA VAL A 733 3.56 7.65 64.57
C VAL A 733 2.05 7.87 64.52
N LEU A 734 1.33 6.84 64.08
CA LEU A 734 -0.10 6.86 63.86
C LEU A 734 -0.89 7.23 65.14
N VAL A 735 -1.80 8.20 65.07
CA VAL A 735 -2.52 8.73 66.24
C VAL A 735 -3.76 7.95 66.62
N GLU A 736 -4.42 7.33 65.65
CA GLU A 736 -5.65 6.54 65.81
C GLU A 736 -5.54 5.22 65.03
N PRO A 737 -6.18 4.14 65.49
CA PRO A 737 -6.23 2.91 64.72
C PRO A 737 -7.04 3.11 63.43
N ILE A 738 -6.58 2.48 62.35
CA ILE A 738 -7.19 2.57 61.01
C ILE A 738 -7.34 1.17 60.43
N GLU A 739 -8.49 0.90 59.83
CA GLU A 739 -8.70 -0.29 59.00
C GLU A 739 -8.51 0.08 57.52
N LEU A 740 -7.68 -0.71 56.84
CA LEU A 740 -7.32 -0.56 55.43
C LEU A 740 -7.75 -1.83 54.70
N THR A 741 -8.42 -1.75 53.55
CA THR A 741 -8.74 -2.94 52.75
C THR A 741 -7.93 -2.93 51.45
N ILE A 742 -7.16 -3.99 51.19
CA ILE A 742 -6.41 -4.19 49.93
C ILE A 742 -6.78 -5.57 49.39
N GLY A 743 -7.17 -5.65 48.12
CA GLY A 743 -7.56 -6.93 47.48
C GLY A 743 -8.70 -7.67 48.19
N GLY A 744 -9.55 -6.94 48.94
CA GLY A 744 -10.63 -7.53 49.75
C GLY A 744 -10.19 -8.12 51.10
N VAL A 745 -8.94 -7.90 51.52
CA VAL A 745 -8.40 -8.28 52.83
C VAL A 745 -8.35 -7.05 53.77
N PRO A 746 -9.04 -7.09 54.92
CA PRO A 746 -9.00 -6.00 55.89
C PRO A 746 -7.74 -6.08 56.78
N ILE A 747 -6.90 -5.06 56.70
CA ILE A 747 -5.63 -4.89 57.41
C ILE A 747 -5.84 -3.89 58.55
N GLN A 748 -5.53 -4.30 59.79
CA GLN A 748 -5.70 -3.48 60.99
C GLN A 748 -4.40 -2.76 61.36
N LEU A 749 -4.38 -1.44 61.23
CA LEU A 749 -3.25 -0.59 61.62
C LEU A 749 -3.51 -0.03 63.03
N GLN A 750 -2.63 -0.36 63.98
CA GLN A 750 -2.76 0.08 65.36
C GLN A 750 -2.15 1.47 65.60
N ARG A 751 -2.62 2.15 66.64
CA ARG A 751 -2.01 3.40 67.11
C ARG A 751 -0.53 3.18 67.47
N GLY A 752 0.32 4.14 67.12
CA GLY A 752 1.74 4.17 67.48
C GLY A 752 2.68 3.52 66.45
N LEU A 753 2.17 3.15 65.27
CA LEU A 753 2.98 2.64 64.16
C LEU A 753 3.60 3.81 63.37
N SER A 754 4.88 3.71 63.03
CA SER A 754 5.54 4.59 62.04
C SER A 754 5.16 4.20 60.61
N ALA A 755 5.40 5.08 59.63
CA ALA A 755 5.15 4.81 58.21
C ALA A 755 5.83 3.50 57.73
N SER A 756 7.10 3.30 58.10
CA SER A 756 7.85 2.07 57.80
C SER A 756 7.23 0.80 58.38
N GLN A 757 6.64 0.89 59.58
CA GLN A 757 5.94 -0.23 60.20
C GLN A 757 4.58 -0.48 59.54
N ILE A 758 3.88 0.56 59.08
CA ILE A 758 2.63 0.44 58.33
C ILE A 758 2.89 -0.27 57.00
N GLY A 759 3.87 0.20 56.21
CA GLY A 759 4.26 -0.45 54.96
C GLY A 759 4.67 -1.91 55.14
N SER A 760 5.47 -2.22 56.18
CA SER A 760 5.87 -3.60 56.50
C SER A 760 4.70 -4.48 56.93
N ILE A 761 3.67 -3.93 57.56
CA ILE A 761 2.45 -4.68 57.91
C ILE A 761 1.66 -4.99 56.64
N ILE A 762 1.55 -4.05 55.70
CA ILE A 762 0.84 -4.27 54.44
C ILE A 762 1.54 -5.34 53.59
N GLU A 763 2.84 -5.21 53.37
CA GLU A 763 3.70 -6.21 52.71
C GLU A 763 3.58 -7.59 53.40
N GLY A 764 3.55 -7.63 54.73
CA GLY A 764 3.39 -8.88 55.49
C GLY A 764 2.03 -9.60 55.33
N ASN A 765 1.03 -8.98 54.70
CA ASN A 765 -0.27 -9.59 54.38
C ASN A 765 -0.38 -10.07 52.92
N GLU A 766 0.69 -9.98 52.14
CA GLU A 766 0.73 -10.33 50.70
C GLU A 766 0.10 -11.70 50.39
N ASP A 767 0.53 -12.78 51.05
CA ASP A 767 0.01 -14.13 50.81
C ASP A 767 -1.52 -14.24 50.98
N GLU A 768 -2.07 -13.53 51.97
CA GLU A 768 -3.52 -13.50 52.23
C GLU A 768 -4.25 -12.71 51.15
N ILE A 769 -3.67 -11.59 50.71
CA ILE A 769 -4.17 -10.75 49.61
C ILE A 769 -4.21 -11.53 48.30
N ILE A 770 -3.12 -12.19 47.92
CA ILE A 770 -3.02 -12.99 46.68
C ILE A 770 -3.97 -14.19 46.73
N THR A 771 -4.07 -14.87 47.87
CA THR A 771 -5.01 -15.99 48.03
C THR A 771 -6.47 -15.54 47.86
N LYS A 772 -6.79 -14.34 48.34
CA LYS A 772 -8.13 -13.77 48.25
C LYS A 772 -8.44 -13.22 46.86
N ASN A 773 -7.45 -12.63 46.20
CA ASN A 773 -7.53 -12.06 44.87
C ASN A 773 -6.34 -12.55 44.01
N PRO A 774 -6.50 -13.68 43.29
CA PRO A 774 -5.43 -14.28 42.51
C PRO A 774 -4.93 -13.47 41.31
N ASN A 775 -5.60 -12.35 40.98
CA ASN A 775 -5.16 -11.41 39.95
C ASN A 775 -4.08 -10.45 40.47
N ILE A 776 -3.90 -10.34 41.79
CA ILE A 776 -2.75 -9.63 42.37
C ILE A 776 -1.55 -10.56 42.29
N GLU A 777 -0.45 -10.06 41.73
CA GLU A 777 0.81 -10.77 41.62
C GLU A 777 1.67 -10.58 42.86
N SER A 778 1.81 -9.34 43.33
CA SER A 778 2.62 -9.02 44.51
C SER A 778 2.16 -7.75 45.23
N VAL A 779 2.55 -7.63 46.50
CA VAL A 779 2.38 -6.42 47.30
C VAL A 779 3.69 -6.11 47.99
N THR A 780 4.36 -5.03 47.56
CA THR A 780 5.72 -4.71 48.03
C THR A 780 5.78 -3.34 48.68
N TYR A 781 6.69 -3.16 49.66
CA TYR A 781 6.88 -1.87 50.33
C TYR A 781 8.27 -1.29 50.04
N ASN A 782 8.30 -0.16 49.35
CA ASN A 782 9.51 0.63 49.14
C ASN A 782 9.82 1.48 50.38
N ARG A 783 10.88 1.10 51.08
CA ARG A 783 11.27 1.72 52.37
C ARG A 783 11.91 3.09 52.20
N ASP A 784 12.42 3.41 51.01
CA ASP A 784 13.12 4.67 50.75
C ASP A 784 12.13 5.78 50.37
N THR A 785 11.08 5.45 49.61
CA THR A 785 10.03 6.40 49.17
C THR A 785 8.76 6.35 50.02
N SER A 786 8.62 5.33 50.89
CA SER A 786 7.41 5.06 51.67
C SER A 786 6.17 4.76 50.81
N GLU A 787 6.39 4.12 49.66
CA GLU A 787 5.36 3.68 48.72
C GLU A 787 5.04 2.20 48.93
N VAL A 788 3.76 1.84 48.81
CA VAL A 788 3.32 0.45 48.71
C VAL A 788 2.82 0.21 47.30
N ASP A 789 3.49 -0.70 46.59
CA ASP A 789 3.11 -1.10 45.23
C ASP A 789 2.28 -2.36 45.27
N VAL A 790 1.09 -2.29 44.70
CA VAL A 790 0.23 -3.45 44.45
C VAL A 790 0.30 -3.74 42.96
N VAL A 791 0.98 -4.83 42.61
CA VAL A 791 1.20 -5.25 41.22
C VAL A 791 0.14 -6.28 40.86
N TRP A 792 -0.64 -5.99 39.83
CA TRP A 792 -1.60 -6.93 39.24
C TRP A 792 -0.92 -7.71 38.14
N LYS A 793 -1.33 -8.96 37.94
CA LYS A 793 -0.86 -9.75 36.81
C LYS A 793 -1.28 -9.10 35.50
N ALA A 794 -0.43 -9.18 34.49
CA ALA A 794 -0.70 -8.60 33.17
C ALA A 794 -2.01 -9.12 32.54
N GLU A 795 -2.40 -10.38 32.79
CA GLU A 795 -3.66 -10.92 32.26
C GLU A 795 -4.92 -10.22 32.82
N ALA A 796 -4.80 -9.48 33.92
CA ALA A 796 -5.90 -8.71 34.48
C ALA A 796 -6.18 -7.42 33.69
N GLY A 797 -5.22 -6.94 32.89
CA GLY A 797 -5.29 -5.68 32.16
C GLY A 797 -5.46 -4.48 33.09
N ASN A 798 -6.28 -3.51 32.68
CA ASN A 798 -6.62 -2.33 33.49
C ASN A 798 -7.73 -2.64 34.51
N VAL A 799 -7.46 -2.37 35.78
CA VAL A 799 -8.32 -2.61 36.94
C VAL A 799 -8.72 -1.26 37.56
N GLU A 800 -9.99 -0.88 37.39
CA GLU A 800 -10.47 0.49 37.69
C GLU A 800 -10.28 0.99 39.14
N THR A 801 -10.07 0.14 40.16
CA THR A 801 -9.89 0.65 41.53
C THR A 801 -9.34 -0.39 42.50
N ILE A 802 -8.19 -0.12 43.13
CA ILE A 802 -7.96 -0.67 44.47
C ILE A 802 -8.92 0.04 45.41
N SER A 803 -9.87 -0.71 45.99
CA SER A 803 -10.83 -0.19 46.95
C SER A 803 -10.18 0.08 48.30
N VAL A 804 -9.35 1.12 48.36
CA VAL A 804 -8.73 1.59 49.59
C VAL A 804 -9.75 2.42 50.35
N SER A 805 -10.33 1.85 51.41
CA SER A 805 -11.20 2.58 52.33
C SER A 805 -10.53 2.71 53.70
N SER A 806 -10.67 3.87 54.33
CA SER A 806 -10.23 4.13 55.69
C SER A 806 -11.44 4.42 56.58
N ASN A 807 -11.45 3.89 57.81
CA ASN A 807 -12.49 4.18 58.80
C ASN A 807 -12.14 5.37 59.72
N SER A 808 -11.22 6.25 59.30
CA SER A 808 -10.66 7.31 60.14
C SER A 808 -11.69 8.40 60.50
N ALA A 809 -11.81 8.73 61.78
CA ALA A 809 -12.68 9.80 62.29
C ALA A 809 -11.99 11.18 62.31
N LEU A 810 -10.74 11.28 61.81
CA LEU A 810 -9.93 12.49 61.80
C LEU A 810 -10.41 13.49 60.73
N THR A 811 -10.16 14.78 60.96
CA THR A 811 -10.56 15.87 60.06
C THR A 811 -9.79 15.72 58.74
N GLY A 812 -10.44 15.16 57.71
CA GLY A 812 -9.80 14.79 56.44
C GLY A 812 -10.14 13.39 55.96
N GLY A 813 -10.47 12.41 56.81
CA GLY A 813 -11.05 11.11 56.40
C GLY A 813 -10.15 10.11 55.64
N PHE A 814 -8.88 10.43 55.34
CA PHE A 814 -8.03 9.62 54.45
C PHE A 814 -6.91 8.81 55.14
N GLY A 815 -6.76 8.92 56.47
CA GLY A 815 -5.76 8.13 57.21
C GLY A 815 -4.30 8.56 56.90
N PRO A 816 -3.32 7.63 56.89
CA PRO A 816 -1.90 7.93 56.70
C PRO A 816 -1.51 8.09 55.22
N PHE A 817 -2.47 8.24 54.31
CA PHE A 817 -2.24 8.26 52.87
C PHE A 817 -2.59 9.63 52.28
N THR A 818 -1.93 9.97 51.16
CA THR A 818 -2.17 11.22 50.44
C THR A 818 -3.61 11.31 49.94
N PRO A 819 -4.32 12.44 50.08
CA PRO A 819 -5.67 12.62 49.55
C PRO A 819 -5.68 12.81 48.03
N ALA A 820 -6.69 12.27 47.34
CA ALA A 820 -6.95 12.52 45.92
C ALA A 820 -7.76 13.80 45.69
N ASP A 821 -7.54 14.46 44.55
CA ASP A 821 -8.32 15.61 44.07
C ASP A 821 -9.75 15.17 43.69
N GLY A 822 -10.66 15.18 44.66
CA GLY A 822 -12.04 14.69 44.51
C GLY A 822 -12.56 13.89 45.71
N GLY A 823 -11.69 13.57 46.66
CA GLY A 823 -12.01 12.80 47.86
C GLY A 823 -11.73 11.31 47.67
N GLY A 824 -10.85 10.76 48.52
CA GLY A 824 -10.36 9.38 48.48
C GLY A 824 -8.88 9.35 48.84
N ILE A 825 -8.29 8.15 48.81
CA ILE A 825 -6.84 7.99 48.89
C ILE A 825 -6.28 8.12 47.48
N ALA A 826 -5.26 8.95 47.29
CA ALA A 826 -4.54 9.06 46.04
C ALA A 826 -3.80 7.76 45.76
N VAL A 827 -4.02 7.22 44.56
CA VAL A 827 -3.36 6.04 44.04
C VAL A 827 -2.77 6.45 42.71
N GLU A 828 -1.45 6.37 42.60
CA GLU A 828 -0.80 6.48 41.29
C GLU A 828 -1.00 5.16 40.56
N VAL A 829 -1.47 5.22 39.32
CA VAL A 829 -1.84 4.04 38.53
C VAL A 829 -1.00 4.03 37.26
N VAL A 830 -0.19 3.00 37.13
CA VAL A 830 0.42 2.63 35.85
C VAL A 830 -0.48 1.58 35.21
N ASN A 831 -1.18 1.97 34.15
CA ASN A 831 -2.12 1.09 33.44
C ASN A 831 -1.44 -0.19 32.95
N GLY A 832 -2.10 -1.32 33.21
CA GLY A 832 -1.75 -2.63 32.69
C GLY A 832 -2.24 -2.86 31.27
N ASP A 833 -1.98 -4.06 30.74
CA ASP A 833 -2.38 -4.41 29.39
C ASP A 833 -2.51 -5.93 29.20
N ALA A 834 -3.72 -6.37 28.84
CA ALA A 834 -4.03 -7.77 28.58
C ALA A 834 -4.15 -8.10 27.06
N SER A 835 -3.82 -7.15 26.18
CA SER A 835 -3.93 -7.30 24.72
C SER A 835 -3.12 -8.47 24.18
N PHE A 836 -2.01 -8.85 24.83
CA PHE A 836 -1.15 -9.98 24.43
C PHE A 836 -1.83 -11.35 24.50
N LEU A 837 -2.93 -11.49 25.27
CA LEU A 837 -3.55 -12.78 25.53
C LEU A 837 -4.11 -13.43 24.26
N GLY A 838 -3.66 -14.66 23.99
CA GLY A 838 -4.10 -15.41 22.81
C GLY A 838 -3.57 -14.84 21.49
N GLN A 839 -2.63 -13.89 21.52
CA GLN A 839 -2.02 -13.28 20.35
C GLN A 839 -0.72 -13.98 19.97
N TYR A 840 -0.57 -14.25 18.67
CA TYR A 840 0.62 -14.89 18.13
C TYR A 840 1.12 -14.18 16.88
N ARG A 841 2.42 -13.93 16.81
CA ARG A 841 3.12 -13.69 15.53
C ARG A 841 3.26 -15.02 14.81
N PHE A 842 2.78 -15.06 13.58
CA PHE A 842 2.85 -16.20 12.70
C PHE A 842 3.88 -15.92 11.60
N TYR A 843 4.93 -16.74 11.53
CA TYR A 843 5.97 -16.63 10.50
C TYR A 843 5.94 -17.84 9.57
N ALA A 844 6.33 -17.63 8.32
CA ALA A 844 6.61 -18.69 7.35
C ALA A 844 8.06 -18.57 6.84
N PHE A 845 8.75 -19.70 6.72
CA PHE A 845 10.10 -19.79 6.18
C PHE A 845 10.18 -20.90 5.14
N LEU A 846 10.92 -20.64 4.07
CA LEU A 846 11.24 -21.63 3.06
C LEU A 846 12.55 -22.34 3.41
N ASN A 847 12.51 -23.67 3.49
CA ASN A 847 13.64 -24.54 3.77
C ASN A 847 14.45 -24.07 5.00
N ASP A 848 15.73 -23.78 4.79
CA ASP A 848 16.65 -23.27 5.80
C ASP A 848 17.00 -21.78 5.54
N GLU A 849 16.19 -21.04 4.78
CA GLU A 849 16.40 -19.60 4.53
C GLU A 849 16.09 -18.76 5.76
N LYS A 850 16.99 -17.82 6.10
CA LYS A 850 16.88 -17.02 7.33
C LYS A 850 15.87 -15.88 7.23
N SER A 851 15.46 -15.49 6.03
CA SER A 851 14.50 -14.42 5.81
C SER A 851 13.09 -15.00 5.86
N PRO A 852 12.14 -14.37 6.57
CA PRO A 852 10.74 -14.78 6.53
C PRO A 852 10.16 -14.53 5.13
N LEU A 853 9.22 -15.39 4.74
CA LEU A 853 8.42 -15.20 3.54
C LEU A 853 7.42 -14.06 3.74
N ASP A 854 7.00 -13.46 2.62
CA ASP A 854 5.87 -12.54 2.62
C ASP A 854 4.58 -13.34 2.67
N ILE A 855 3.84 -13.16 3.75
CA ILE A 855 2.56 -13.80 4.04
C ILE A 855 1.45 -12.76 4.20
N GLY A 856 1.62 -11.59 3.60
CA GLY A 856 0.67 -10.49 3.67
C GLY A 856 0.89 -9.55 4.85
N LYS A 857 2.10 -9.48 5.43
CA LYS A 857 2.42 -8.41 6.38
C LYS A 857 2.29 -7.09 5.62
N LEU A 858 1.46 -6.18 6.13
CA LEU A 858 1.33 -4.83 5.57
C LEU A 858 2.66 -4.09 5.70
N LEU A 859 2.91 -3.19 4.75
CA LEU A 859 4.09 -2.33 4.78
C LEU A 859 4.09 -1.50 6.07
N ASP A 860 5.23 -1.45 6.76
CA ASP A 860 5.36 -0.60 7.94
C ASP A 860 5.21 0.88 7.54
N PRO A 861 4.58 1.72 8.37
CA PRO A 861 4.39 3.11 8.00
C PRO A 861 5.71 3.88 7.83
N GLY A 862 5.83 4.62 6.72
CA GLY A 862 7.03 5.39 6.37
C GLY A 862 7.89 4.74 5.28
N GLU A 863 7.65 3.47 4.93
CA GLU A 863 8.33 2.83 3.80
C GLU A 863 7.76 3.29 2.43
N THR A 864 8.58 3.22 1.38
CA THR A 864 8.22 3.74 0.04
C THR A 864 7.01 3.01 -0.54
N ALA A 865 5.95 3.77 -0.83
CA ALA A 865 4.76 3.29 -1.53
C ALA A 865 5.14 2.59 -2.85
N GLY A 866 4.86 1.28 -2.96
CA GLY A 866 5.19 0.48 -4.13
C GLY A 866 5.20 -1.04 -3.92
N LYS A 867 5.19 -1.51 -2.67
CA LYS A 867 4.86 -2.90 -2.31
C LYS A 867 3.66 -2.87 -1.36
N GLU A 868 2.60 -3.60 -1.70
CA GLU A 868 1.40 -3.71 -0.85
C GLU A 868 1.67 -4.54 0.42
N THR A 869 2.66 -5.45 0.36
CA THR A 869 3.04 -6.36 1.45
C THR A 869 4.56 -6.57 1.51
N GLU A 870 5.07 -7.03 2.65
CA GLU A 870 6.47 -7.38 2.84
C GLU A 870 6.73 -8.69 3.61
N GLY A 871 7.98 -9.14 3.60
CA GLY A 871 8.41 -10.37 4.29
C GLY A 871 8.45 -10.19 5.80
N GLY A 872 7.61 -10.94 6.53
CA GLY A 872 7.53 -10.76 7.98
C GLY A 872 6.37 -11.53 8.61
N PRO A 873 6.21 -11.42 9.94
CA PRO A 873 5.10 -12.05 10.63
C PRO A 873 3.78 -11.33 10.39
N ILE A 874 2.70 -12.08 10.39
CA ILE A 874 1.34 -11.55 10.59
C ILE A 874 0.87 -11.88 12.00
N MET A 875 -0.16 -11.18 12.46
CA MET A 875 -0.81 -11.47 13.74
C MET A 875 -1.96 -12.46 13.55
N ILE A 876 -2.03 -13.49 14.39
CA ILE A 876 -3.21 -14.34 14.55
C ILE A 876 -3.64 -14.33 16.01
N GLY A 877 -4.94 -14.25 16.26
CA GLY A 877 -5.48 -14.19 17.60
C GLY A 877 -6.50 -15.28 17.88
N PHE A 878 -6.51 -15.78 19.11
CA PHE A 878 -7.48 -16.74 19.60
C PHE A 878 -8.37 -16.12 20.67
N ASP A 879 -9.65 -16.45 20.66
CA ASP A 879 -10.55 -16.08 21.74
C ASP A 879 -10.21 -16.89 22.99
N THR A 880 -9.77 -16.21 24.05
CA THR A 880 -9.25 -16.82 25.28
C THR A 880 -10.31 -17.60 26.07
N THR A 881 -11.60 -17.38 25.78
CA THR A 881 -12.71 -18.05 26.47
C THR A 881 -13.11 -19.35 25.77
N SER A 882 -13.18 -19.33 24.45
CA SER A 882 -13.68 -20.42 23.61
C SER A 882 -12.58 -21.24 22.95
N GLY A 883 -11.37 -20.68 22.84
CA GLY A 883 -10.19 -21.29 22.23
C GLY A 883 -10.23 -21.35 20.70
N PHE A 884 -11.15 -20.66 20.03
CA PHE A 884 -11.23 -20.62 18.57
C PHE A 884 -10.40 -19.47 18.00
N LEU A 885 -9.91 -19.64 16.77
CA LEU A 885 -9.31 -18.55 16.00
C LEU A 885 -10.32 -17.40 15.87
N ASN A 886 -9.92 -16.19 16.28
CA ASN A 886 -10.75 -15.00 16.39
C ASN A 886 -10.39 -13.95 15.32
N PHE A 887 -9.14 -13.90 14.88
CA PHE A 887 -8.73 -13.06 13.75
C PHE A 887 -7.43 -13.55 13.11
N VAL A 888 -7.21 -13.13 11.87
CA VAL A 888 -5.98 -13.36 11.09
C VAL A 888 -5.64 -12.06 10.36
N ASN A 889 -4.44 -11.54 10.61
CA ASN A 889 -3.89 -10.34 9.96
C ASN A 889 -4.84 -9.12 10.02
N GLY A 890 -5.41 -8.85 11.20
CA GLY A 890 -6.38 -7.77 11.43
C GLY A 890 -7.82 -8.07 10.98
N GLU A 891 -8.06 -9.16 10.24
CA GLU A 891 -9.41 -9.55 9.82
C GLU A 891 -10.04 -10.54 10.82
N SER A 892 -11.20 -10.18 11.38
CA SER A 892 -11.91 -11.03 12.34
C SER A 892 -12.49 -12.29 11.69
N VAL A 893 -12.39 -13.42 12.39
CA VAL A 893 -12.94 -14.73 12.04
C VAL A 893 -14.09 -15.04 12.98
N PRO A 894 -15.36 -14.85 12.57
CA PRO A 894 -16.51 -15.19 13.40
C PRO A 894 -16.56 -16.67 13.76
N PHE A 895 -17.14 -16.98 14.92
CA PHE A 895 -17.28 -18.38 15.36
C PHE A 895 -17.98 -19.26 14.30
N GLY A 896 -17.25 -20.29 13.83
CA GLY A 896 -17.73 -21.25 12.84
C GLY A 896 -17.65 -20.79 11.39
N ALA A 897 -17.07 -19.62 11.11
CA ALA A 897 -16.73 -19.16 9.76
C ALA A 897 -15.37 -19.73 9.31
N ASP A 898 -15.13 -19.70 8.00
CA ASP A 898 -13.83 -19.98 7.42
C ASP A 898 -12.88 -18.80 7.69
N ALA A 899 -11.62 -19.10 8.01
CA ALA A 899 -10.57 -18.10 8.15
C ALA A 899 -10.24 -17.47 6.79
N PRO A 900 -9.83 -16.19 6.74
CA PRO A 900 -9.36 -15.59 5.50
C PRO A 900 -8.13 -16.35 4.99
N SER A 901 -8.04 -16.50 3.67
CA SER A 901 -6.91 -17.17 3.03
C SER A 901 -5.71 -16.24 2.99
N ILE A 902 -4.58 -16.72 3.52
CA ILE A 902 -3.30 -16.01 3.52
C ILE A 902 -2.56 -16.36 2.23
N GLN A 903 -2.02 -15.39 1.50
CA GLN A 903 -1.15 -15.69 0.36
C GLN A 903 0.31 -15.70 0.80
N ILE A 904 1.01 -16.79 0.54
CA ILE A 904 2.45 -16.94 0.78
C ILE A 904 3.18 -16.69 -0.54
N LEU A 905 3.93 -15.60 -0.61
CA LEU A 905 4.74 -15.23 -1.76
C LEU A 905 6.18 -15.75 -1.60
N GLY A 906 6.82 -16.09 -2.72
CA GLY A 906 8.19 -16.60 -2.73
C GLY A 906 8.37 -18.03 -2.19
N ALA A 907 7.28 -18.76 -1.94
CA ALA A 907 7.31 -20.16 -1.51
C ALA A 907 7.71 -21.14 -2.62
N ASP A 908 7.65 -20.71 -3.89
CA ASP A 908 8.23 -21.42 -5.03
C ASP A 908 9.55 -20.74 -5.45
N PRO A 909 10.73 -21.33 -5.15
CA PRO A 909 12.02 -20.73 -5.50
C PRO A 909 12.30 -20.73 -7.01
N THR A 910 11.55 -21.50 -7.81
CA THR A 910 11.66 -21.53 -9.28
C THR A 910 10.79 -20.46 -9.94
N ASN A 911 9.80 -19.91 -9.22
CA ASN A 911 9.04 -18.72 -9.58
C ASN A 911 9.00 -17.71 -8.41
N SER A 912 10.17 -17.18 -8.04
CA SER A 912 10.30 -16.25 -6.91
C SER A 912 9.65 -14.86 -7.13
N THR A 913 9.12 -14.60 -8.33
CA THR A 913 8.52 -13.31 -8.74
C THR A 913 7.00 -13.26 -8.60
N ASP A 914 6.37 -14.34 -8.16
CA ASP A 914 4.95 -14.45 -7.90
C ASP A 914 4.53 -13.41 -6.82
N LYS A 915 4.12 -12.24 -7.31
CA LYS A 915 3.58 -11.12 -6.55
C LYS A 915 2.16 -10.89 -7.01
N LEU A 916 1.31 -10.45 -6.08
CA LEU A 916 -0.12 -10.12 -6.21
C LEU A 916 -0.59 -9.34 -7.46
N ALA A 917 0.31 -8.83 -8.32
CA ALA A 917 0.00 -8.01 -9.49
C ALA A 917 0.97 -8.17 -10.68
N ASP A 918 1.57 -9.35 -10.91
CA ASP A 918 2.33 -9.58 -12.15
C ASP A 918 1.46 -10.23 -13.24
N ASN A 919 1.61 -9.74 -14.47
CA ASN A 919 1.05 -10.35 -15.68
C ASN A 919 1.90 -11.57 -16.06
N ASP A 920 2.15 -12.46 -15.11
CA ASP A 920 2.93 -13.69 -15.28
C ASP A 920 2.19 -14.66 -16.23
N VAL A 921 2.98 -15.54 -16.83
CA VAL A 921 2.64 -16.58 -17.80
C VAL A 921 1.57 -17.54 -17.27
N ASP A 922 1.40 -17.68 -15.95
CA ASP A 922 0.43 -18.57 -15.30
C ASP A 922 -0.73 -17.86 -14.55
N ASN A 923 -0.64 -16.55 -14.31
CA ASN A 923 -1.69 -15.69 -13.74
C ASN A 923 -2.26 -16.21 -12.40
N LYS A 924 -1.43 -16.84 -11.55
CA LYS A 924 -1.82 -17.35 -10.23
C LYS A 924 -0.96 -16.72 -9.12
N PRO A 925 -1.56 -16.06 -8.12
CA PRO A 925 -0.84 -15.41 -7.03
C PRO A 925 -0.56 -16.37 -5.86
N GLY A 926 0.71 -16.66 -5.57
CA GLY A 926 1.25 -17.32 -4.38
C GLY A 926 0.66 -18.69 -4.02
N ILE A 927 1.13 -19.24 -2.90
CA ILE A 927 0.46 -20.38 -2.24
C ILE A 927 -0.61 -19.84 -1.28
N GLN A 928 -1.86 -20.28 -1.41
CA GLN A 928 -2.92 -19.91 -0.46
C GLN A 928 -2.88 -20.83 0.76
N LEU A 929 -2.77 -20.24 1.94
CA LEU A 929 -2.79 -20.90 3.23
C LEU A 929 -4.12 -20.65 3.94
N ASN A 930 -4.80 -21.73 4.32
CA ASN A 930 -6.03 -21.71 5.09
C ASN A 930 -5.78 -22.22 6.51
N LEU A 931 -6.12 -21.39 7.51
CA LEU A 931 -5.95 -21.69 8.94
C LEU A 931 -7.24 -22.15 9.65
N THR A 932 -8.31 -22.39 8.90
CA THR A 932 -9.64 -22.73 9.43
C THR A 932 -9.58 -23.94 10.36
N GLY A 933 -10.24 -23.82 11.51
CA GLY A 933 -10.31 -24.89 12.51
C GLY A 933 -9.11 -24.96 13.47
N SER A 934 -8.18 -24.01 13.39
CA SER A 934 -7.12 -23.82 14.40
C SER A 934 -7.71 -23.42 15.75
N THR A 935 -7.10 -23.90 16.84
CA THR A 935 -7.58 -23.70 18.21
C THR A 935 -6.44 -23.43 19.19
N GLN A 936 -6.77 -22.88 20.35
CA GLN A 936 -5.89 -22.70 21.49
C GLN A 936 -6.57 -23.30 22.73
N TYR A 937 -6.02 -24.38 23.27
CA TYR A 937 -6.54 -25.06 24.47
C TYR A 937 -5.38 -25.41 25.38
N ALA A 938 -5.64 -25.55 26.69
CA ALA A 938 -4.66 -26.02 27.68
C ALA A 938 -4.36 -27.53 27.50
N ALA A 939 -3.72 -27.86 26.40
CA ALA A 939 -3.33 -29.19 25.95
C ALA A 939 -2.15 -29.07 24.98
N ASP A 940 -1.35 -30.14 24.86
CA ASP A 940 -0.16 -30.16 24.00
C ASP A 940 -0.40 -29.56 22.61
N SER A 941 0.57 -28.78 22.14
CA SER A 941 0.52 -28.19 20.80
C SER A 941 0.68 -29.27 19.74
N ILE A 942 -0.27 -29.36 18.80
CA ILE A 942 -0.32 -30.41 17.78
C ILE A 942 -0.87 -29.90 16.46
N VAL A 943 -0.47 -30.52 15.34
CA VAL A 943 -1.17 -30.37 14.06
C VAL A 943 -2.46 -31.20 14.09
N LYS A 944 -3.60 -30.57 13.80
CA LYS A 944 -4.91 -31.22 13.73
C LYS A 944 -5.17 -31.78 12.33
N ALA A 945 -4.85 -30.99 11.30
CA ALA A 945 -4.87 -31.40 9.90
C ALA A 945 -3.84 -30.59 9.10
N ALA A 946 -3.20 -31.23 8.12
CA ALA A 946 -2.31 -30.60 7.15
C ALA A 946 -2.49 -31.30 5.79
N SER A 947 -2.82 -30.55 4.75
CA SER A 947 -2.89 -31.04 3.37
C SER A 947 -2.47 -29.98 2.36
N GLN A 948 -1.97 -30.44 1.22
CA GLN A 948 -1.56 -29.59 0.10
C GLN A 948 -1.87 -30.30 -1.24
N ASP A 949 -1.95 -29.56 -2.33
CA ASP A 949 -2.51 -30.02 -3.61
C ASP A 949 -1.49 -30.25 -4.75
N GLY A 950 -0.22 -29.93 -4.52
CA GLY A 950 0.92 -30.14 -5.41
C GLY A 950 1.46 -31.56 -5.38
N TYR A 951 2.10 -31.97 -6.48
CA TYR A 951 2.69 -33.29 -6.64
C TYR A 951 3.85 -33.28 -7.65
N PRO A 952 4.88 -34.12 -7.42
CA PRO A 952 6.02 -34.21 -8.34
C PRO A 952 5.61 -34.89 -9.65
N LYS A 953 6.53 -34.89 -10.61
CA LYS A 953 6.39 -35.65 -11.86
C LYS A 953 6.08 -37.13 -11.58
N GLY A 954 5.17 -37.70 -12.35
CA GLY A 954 4.84 -39.14 -12.30
C GLY A 954 5.07 -39.84 -13.64
N ASP A 955 5.66 -41.03 -13.61
CA ASP A 955 5.77 -41.89 -14.79
C ASP A 955 4.54 -42.79 -14.92
N LEU A 956 4.10 -43.10 -16.15
CA LEU A 956 2.95 -43.98 -16.37
C LEU A 956 3.22 -45.40 -15.85
N ILE A 957 2.38 -45.86 -14.90
CA ILE A 957 2.40 -47.24 -14.38
C ILE A 957 1.50 -48.15 -15.21
N GLY A 958 0.35 -47.65 -15.66
CA GLY A 958 -0.57 -48.46 -16.42
C GLY A 958 -1.83 -47.72 -16.85
N VAL A 959 -2.62 -48.39 -17.68
CA VAL A 959 -3.90 -47.91 -18.19
C VAL A 959 -4.99 -48.89 -17.82
N SER A 960 -6.16 -48.37 -17.49
CA SER A 960 -7.36 -49.16 -17.19
C SER A 960 -8.58 -48.52 -17.83
N PHE A 961 -9.64 -49.31 -18.01
CA PHE A 961 -10.88 -48.81 -18.59
C PHE A 961 -12.04 -48.96 -17.61
N ALA A 962 -12.82 -47.90 -17.44
CA ALA A 962 -14.06 -47.92 -16.69
C ALA A 962 -15.19 -48.61 -17.48
N GLU A 963 -16.27 -48.97 -16.80
CA GLU A 963 -17.45 -49.58 -17.44
C GLU A 963 -18.15 -48.65 -18.43
N THR A 964 -18.00 -47.34 -18.24
CA THR A 964 -18.45 -46.25 -19.13
C THR A 964 -17.56 -46.05 -20.36
N GLY A 965 -16.42 -46.77 -20.44
CA GLY A 965 -15.46 -46.65 -21.54
C GLY A 965 -14.34 -45.64 -21.33
N GLU A 966 -14.32 -44.94 -20.21
CA GLU A 966 -13.24 -43.99 -19.89
C GLU A 966 -11.92 -44.70 -19.69
N MET A 967 -10.89 -44.22 -20.39
CA MET A 967 -9.52 -44.69 -20.33
C MET A 967 -8.76 -43.88 -19.29
N VAL A 968 -8.40 -44.52 -18.18
CA VAL A 968 -7.71 -43.89 -17.05
C VAL A 968 -6.26 -44.35 -17.01
N ALA A 969 -5.33 -43.41 -17.14
CA ALA A 969 -3.92 -43.60 -16.87
C ALA A 969 -3.64 -43.43 -15.37
N ALA A 970 -2.81 -44.32 -14.82
CA ALA A 970 -2.32 -44.23 -13.45
C ALA A 970 -0.80 -43.97 -13.48
N PHE A 971 -0.34 -42.98 -12.72
CA PHE A 971 1.05 -42.55 -12.67
C PHE A 971 1.70 -42.91 -11.32
N SER A 972 3.04 -42.90 -11.29
CA SER A 972 3.83 -43.25 -10.09
C SER A 972 3.73 -42.26 -8.94
N ASN A 973 3.33 -41.02 -9.22
CA ASN A 973 3.00 -40.00 -8.23
C ASN A 973 1.59 -40.16 -7.62
N GLY A 974 0.90 -41.27 -7.94
CA GLY A 974 -0.45 -41.56 -7.43
C GLY A 974 -1.58 -40.88 -8.20
N GLN A 975 -1.26 -39.99 -9.15
CA GLN A 975 -2.26 -39.27 -9.95
C GLN A 975 -2.94 -40.20 -10.96
N ARG A 976 -4.22 -39.90 -11.22
CA ARG A 976 -5.04 -40.59 -12.21
C ARG A 976 -5.62 -39.58 -13.18
N GLN A 977 -5.42 -39.81 -14.46
CA GLN A 977 -5.90 -38.90 -15.50
C GLN A 977 -6.76 -39.64 -16.52
N ASN A 978 -7.88 -39.03 -16.90
CA ASN A 978 -8.69 -39.52 -18.00
C ASN A 978 -8.05 -39.09 -19.33
N LEU A 979 -7.83 -40.04 -20.22
CA LEU A 979 -7.17 -39.81 -21.51
C LEU A 979 -8.14 -39.85 -22.70
N GLY A 980 -9.34 -40.42 -22.52
CA GLY A 980 -10.29 -40.61 -23.61
C GLY A 980 -11.38 -41.62 -23.29
N LEU A 981 -12.28 -41.84 -24.23
CA LEU A 981 -13.35 -42.83 -24.13
C LEU A 981 -13.30 -43.79 -25.31
N VAL A 982 -13.48 -45.08 -25.06
CA VAL A 982 -13.63 -46.07 -26.15
C VAL A 982 -14.92 -45.80 -26.93
N ALA A 983 -14.88 -45.91 -28.25
CA ALA A 983 -16.07 -45.80 -29.09
C ALA A 983 -16.69 -47.17 -29.36
N ILE A 984 -17.99 -47.31 -29.09
CA ILE A 984 -18.76 -48.49 -29.48
C ILE A 984 -19.75 -48.12 -30.58
N ALA A 985 -19.73 -48.91 -31.66
CA ALA A 985 -20.66 -48.80 -32.76
C ALA A 985 -21.80 -49.80 -32.61
N ASN A 986 -23.02 -49.36 -32.89
CA ASN A 986 -24.18 -50.23 -33.04
C ASN A 986 -24.89 -49.98 -34.39
N PHE A 987 -25.66 -50.96 -34.83
CA PHE A 987 -26.32 -50.97 -36.14
C PHE A 987 -27.80 -51.30 -35.97
N GLU A 988 -28.64 -50.68 -36.79
CA GLU A 988 -30.08 -51.00 -36.84
C GLU A 988 -30.31 -52.47 -37.24
N ASN A 989 -29.52 -52.95 -38.20
CA ASN A 989 -29.57 -54.34 -38.67
C ASN A 989 -28.18 -54.98 -38.68
N GLN A 990 -27.82 -55.63 -37.57
CA GLN A 990 -26.52 -56.31 -37.43
C GLN A 990 -26.34 -57.44 -38.46
N SER A 991 -27.41 -58.14 -38.86
CA SER A 991 -27.34 -59.19 -39.88
C SER A 991 -26.97 -58.68 -41.28
N GLY A 992 -27.10 -57.36 -41.52
CA GLY A 992 -26.67 -56.74 -42.77
C GLY A 992 -25.16 -56.47 -42.85
N LEU A 993 -24.40 -56.73 -41.79
CA LEU A 993 -22.96 -56.55 -41.76
C LEU A 993 -22.25 -57.58 -42.65
N GLN A 994 -21.26 -57.13 -43.43
CA GLN A 994 -20.47 -58.01 -44.28
C GLN A 994 -19.21 -58.46 -43.54
N PRO A 995 -18.90 -59.77 -43.48
CA PRO A 995 -17.66 -60.26 -42.91
C PRO A 995 -16.42 -59.76 -43.69
N ALA A 996 -15.40 -59.32 -42.97
CA ALA A 996 -14.15 -58.78 -43.52
C ALA A 996 -12.90 -59.63 -43.21
N GLY A 997 -13.05 -60.74 -42.47
CA GLY A 997 -11.95 -61.63 -42.03
C GLY A 997 -11.71 -61.51 -40.52
N ASP A 998 -11.04 -62.49 -39.90
CA ASP A 998 -10.52 -62.45 -38.51
C ASP A 998 -11.45 -61.81 -37.45
N THR A 999 -12.74 -62.17 -37.43
CA THR A 999 -13.79 -61.65 -36.52
C THR A 999 -14.13 -60.16 -36.71
N GLU A 1000 -13.96 -59.66 -37.93
CA GLU A 1000 -14.25 -58.27 -38.29
C GLU A 1000 -15.37 -58.18 -39.33
N TRP A 1001 -16.05 -57.04 -39.32
CA TRP A 1001 -17.19 -56.71 -40.16
C TRP A 1001 -17.09 -55.32 -40.76
N ILE A 1002 -17.69 -55.14 -41.93
CA ILE A 1002 -17.84 -53.85 -42.61
C ILE A 1002 -19.33 -53.52 -42.71
N ALA A 1003 -19.65 -52.25 -42.49
CA ALA A 1003 -20.99 -51.72 -42.66
C ALA A 1003 -21.43 -51.76 -44.13
N THR A 1004 -22.68 -52.14 -44.39
CA THR A 1004 -23.27 -52.14 -45.73
C THR A 1004 -24.50 -51.24 -45.77
N LEU A 1005 -25.04 -51.00 -46.97
CA LEU A 1005 -26.32 -50.31 -47.09
C LEU A 1005 -27.47 -51.07 -46.39
N ALA A 1006 -27.36 -52.40 -46.25
CA ALA A 1006 -28.36 -53.23 -45.59
C ALA A 1006 -28.25 -53.24 -44.05
N SER A 1007 -27.07 -52.94 -43.49
CA SER A 1007 -26.89 -52.79 -42.04
C SER A 1007 -27.35 -51.44 -41.50
N GLY A 1008 -27.43 -50.44 -42.39
CA GLY A 1008 -27.55 -49.04 -42.01
C GLY A 1008 -26.19 -48.43 -41.63
N THR A 1009 -26.21 -47.16 -41.26
CA THR A 1009 -25.03 -46.42 -40.79
C THR A 1009 -24.69 -46.81 -39.35
N ALA A 1010 -23.40 -46.84 -39.02
CA ALA A 1010 -22.95 -47.06 -37.64
C ALA A 1010 -23.40 -45.89 -36.75
N VAL A 1011 -24.04 -46.20 -35.63
CA VAL A 1011 -24.33 -45.25 -34.55
C VAL A 1011 -23.25 -45.43 -33.48
N ILE A 1012 -22.38 -44.43 -33.35
CA ILE A 1012 -21.22 -44.48 -32.46
C ILE A 1012 -21.54 -43.69 -31.20
N ASN A 1013 -21.48 -44.35 -30.05
CA ASN A 1013 -21.63 -43.72 -28.73
C ASN A 1013 -20.63 -44.37 -27.74
N PRO A 1014 -20.36 -43.72 -26.60
CA PRO A 1014 -19.63 -44.35 -25.50
C PRO A 1014 -20.33 -45.63 -24.99
N PRO A 1015 -19.59 -46.56 -24.38
CA PRO A 1015 -20.15 -47.72 -23.70
C PRO A 1015 -21.19 -47.34 -22.65
N GLY A 1016 -22.25 -48.15 -22.52
CA GLY A 1016 -23.35 -47.92 -21.58
C GLY A 1016 -24.30 -46.77 -21.95
N ALA A 1017 -24.03 -46.01 -23.03
CA ALA A 1017 -24.92 -44.96 -23.51
C ALA A 1017 -25.93 -45.47 -24.56
N GLY A 1018 -27.20 -45.09 -24.41
CA GLY A 1018 -28.26 -45.44 -25.36
C GLY A 1018 -28.50 -46.96 -25.44
N LEU A 1019 -28.24 -47.55 -26.61
CA LEU A 1019 -28.38 -48.99 -26.87
C LEU A 1019 -27.04 -49.76 -26.80
N ASN A 1020 -25.94 -49.08 -26.47
CA ASN A 1020 -24.63 -49.70 -26.37
C ASN A 1020 -24.48 -50.46 -25.05
N GLY A 1021 -23.87 -51.64 -25.14
CA GLY A 1021 -23.46 -52.43 -23.98
C GLY A 1021 -22.38 -51.73 -23.16
N SER A 1022 -22.19 -52.21 -21.94
CA SER A 1022 -21.17 -51.67 -21.04
C SER A 1022 -19.81 -52.32 -21.31
N LEU A 1023 -18.73 -51.62 -20.96
CA LEU A 1023 -17.37 -52.14 -21.15
C LEU A 1023 -16.92 -52.94 -19.92
N ARG A 1024 -16.13 -53.98 -20.14
CA ARG A 1024 -15.42 -54.71 -19.10
C ARG A 1024 -13.93 -54.73 -19.45
N SER A 1025 -13.11 -54.17 -18.57
CA SER A 1025 -11.64 -54.21 -18.66
C SER A 1025 -11.10 -55.51 -18.07
N ALA A 1026 -9.92 -55.91 -18.52
CA ALA A 1026 -9.28 -57.18 -18.17
C ALA A 1026 -10.18 -58.38 -18.44
N ALA A 1027 -10.85 -58.37 -19.58
CA ALA A 1027 -11.77 -59.42 -19.98
C ALA A 1027 -11.86 -59.56 -21.50
N LEU A 1028 -12.11 -60.76 -21.98
CA LEU A 1028 -12.33 -61.07 -23.40
C LEU A 1028 -13.67 -61.78 -23.58
N GLU A 1029 -14.33 -61.50 -24.69
CA GLU A 1029 -15.54 -62.23 -25.10
C GLU A 1029 -15.15 -63.52 -25.84
N SER A 1030 -15.50 -64.68 -25.29
CA SER A 1030 -15.30 -65.98 -25.97
C SER A 1030 -16.27 -66.14 -27.16
N SER A 1031 -15.99 -67.12 -28.03
CA SER A 1031 -16.89 -67.48 -29.13
C SER A 1031 -18.29 -67.83 -28.61
N ASN A 1032 -19.34 -67.45 -29.33
CA ASN A 1032 -20.72 -67.87 -29.00
C ASN A 1032 -21.06 -69.28 -29.53
N VAL A 1033 -20.08 -70.01 -30.08
CA VAL A 1033 -20.25 -71.35 -30.61
C VAL A 1033 -20.44 -72.36 -29.48
N ASP A 1034 -21.60 -73.02 -29.43
CA ASP A 1034 -21.77 -74.24 -28.64
C ASP A 1034 -21.23 -75.45 -29.44
N LEU A 1035 -20.04 -75.91 -29.04
CA LEU A 1035 -19.36 -77.03 -29.68
C LEU A 1035 -20.21 -78.31 -29.70
N SER A 1036 -21.01 -78.55 -28.65
CA SER A 1036 -21.85 -79.75 -28.58
C SER A 1036 -22.96 -79.69 -29.62
N ALA A 1037 -23.61 -78.53 -29.75
CA ALA A 1037 -24.66 -78.30 -30.74
C ALA A 1037 -24.11 -78.35 -32.18
N GLU A 1038 -22.94 -77.74 -32.43
CA GLU A 1038 -22.31 -77.78 -33.76
C GLU A 1038 -21.87 -79.19 -34.16
N LEU A 1039 -21.36 -80.01 -33.24
CA LEU A 1039 -21.02 -81.41 -33.54
C LEU A 1039 -22.26 -82.24 -33.94
N VAL A 1040 -23.42 -81.97 -33.33
CA VAL A 1040 -24.68 -82.60 -33.73
C VAL A 1040 -25.10 -82.15 -35.14
N LYS A 1041 -25.06 -80.84 -35.42
CA LYS A 1041 -25.34 -80.29 -36.76
C LYS A 1041 -24.40 -80.86 -37.82
N LEU A 1042 -23.12 -81.08 -37.48
CA LEU A 1042 -22.15 -81.69 -38.38
C LEU A 1042 -22.56 -83.12 -38.74
N ILE A 1043 -22.98 -83.92 -37.76
CA ILE A 1043 -23.47 -85.29 -37.98
C ILE A 1043 -24.74 -85.28 -38.84
N GLU A 1044 -25.66 -84.33 -38.61
CA GLU A 1044 -26.87 -84.17 -39.43
C GLU A 1044 -26.55 -83.81 -40.87
N ALA A 1045 -25.68 -82.82 -41.09
CA ALA A 1045 -25.24 -82.41 -42.42
C ALA A 1045 -24.51 -83.54 -43.14
N GLN A 1046 -23.67 -84.32 -42.44
CA GLN A 1046 -23.00 -85.49 -43.00
C GLN A 1046 -24.00 -86.59 -43.41
N ARG A 1047 -24.99 -86.88 -42.56
CA ARG A 1047 -26.05 -87.84 -42.87
C ARG A 1047 -26.88 -87.39 -44.08
N ASN A 1048 -27.23 -86.11 -44.15
CA ASN A 1048 -27.97 -85.53 -45.27
C ASN A 1048 -27.16 -85.60 -46.57
N PHE A 1049 -25.86 -85.29 -46.51
CA PHE A 1049 -24.96 -85.42 -47.64
C PHE A 1049 -24.88 -86.88 -48.14
N GLN A 1050 -24.70 -87.85 -47.23
CA GLN A 1050 -24.65 -89.28 -47.55
C GLN A 1050 -25.98 -89.79 -48.14
N ALA A 1051 -27.12 -89.39 -47.56
CA ALA A 1051 -28.45 -89.76 -48.04
C ALA A 1051 -28.74 -89.20 -49.45
N ASN A 1052 -28.41 -87.94 -49.69
CA ASN A 1052 -28.55 -87.31 -51.01
C ASN A 1052 -27.60 -87.93 -52.04
N SER A 1053 -26.36 -88.23 -51.67
CA SER A 1053 -25.40 -88.93 -52.52
C SER A 1053 -25.88 -90.33 -52.90
N LYS A 1054 -26.43 -91.10 -51.94
CA LYS A 1054 -26.98 -92.44 -52.21
C LYS A 1054 -28.22 -92.39 -53.10
N THR A 1055 -29.04 -91.34 -52.96
CA THR A 1055 -30.19 -91.08 -53.83
C THR A 1055 -29.74 -90.79 -55.26
N LEU A 1056 -28.69 -89.98 -55.46
CA LEU A 1056 -28.09 -89.74 -56.78
C LEU A 1056 -27.53 -91.01 -57.41
N GLU A 1057 -26.82 -91.84 -56.64
CA GLU A 1057 -26.28 -93.13 -57.10
C GLU A 1057 -27.40 -94.08 -57.55
N THR A 1058 -28.49 -94.15 -56.77
CA THR A 1058 -29.66 -94.99 -57.07
C THR A 1058 -30.39 -94.47 -58.32
N MET A 1059 -30.59 -93.16 -58.45
CA MET A 1059 -31.20 -92.54 -59.63
C MET A 1059 -30.34 -92.72 -60.89
N ASN A 1060 -29.01 -92.66 -60.77
CA ASN A 1060 -28.08 -92.96 -61.85
C ASN A 1060 -28.20 -94.43 -62.28
N THR A 1061 -28.27 -95.35 -61.32
CA THR A 1061 -28.49 -96.79 -61.58
C THR A 1061 -29.82 -97.04 -62.31
N VAL A 1062 -30.91 -96.39 -61.88
CA VAL A 1062 -32.23 -96.48 -62.54
C VAL A 1062 -32.21 -95.86 -63.94
N THR A 1063 -31.54 -94.72 -64.11
CA THR A 1063 -31.40 -94.07 -65.43
C THR A 1063 -30.58 -94.93 -66.38
N GLN A 1064 -29.48 -95.53 -65.92
CA GLN A 1064 -28.70 -96.50 -66.70
C GLN A 1064 -29.51 -97.74 -67.05
N ALA A 1065 -30.32 -98.26 -66.12
CA ALA A 1065 -31.22 -99.38 -66.39
C ALA A 1065 -32.30 -99.03 -67.42
N ILE A 1066 -32.87 -97.81 -67.38
CA ILE A 1066 -33.82 -97.33 -68.39
C ILE A 1066 -33.15 -97.12 -69.75
N LEU A 1067 -31.90 -96.65 -69.79
CA LEU A 1067 -31.13 -96.50 -71.04
C LEU A 1067 -30.68 -97.86 -71.64
N GLN A 1068 -30.67 -98.92 -70.82
CA GLN A 1068 -30.35 -100.29 -71.24
C GLN A 1068 -31.58 -101.12 -71.64
N ILE A 1069 -32.80 -100.58 -71.47
CA ILE A 1069 -34.07 -101.11 -72.00
C ILE A 1069 -34.38 -100.37 -73.29
#